data_AF-A0A953NG17-F1
#
_entry.id   AF-A0A953NG17-F1
#
_cell.length_a   1.000
_cell.length_b   1.000
_cell.length_c   1.000
_cell.angle_alpha   90.00
_cell.angle_beta   90.00
_cell.angle_gamma   90.00
#
_symmetry.space_group_name_H-M   'P 1'
#
loop_
_entity.id
_entity.type
_entity.pdbx_description
1 polymer ?
#
loop_
_entity_poly.entity_id
_entity_poly.type
_entity_poly.pdbx_seq_one_letter_code
_entity_poly.pdbx_strand_id
1 'polypeptide(L)'
;MFFKRRNKEIAVTKDEFVPEVKANKRDAKLALLKKNQRAIVDRITSKLDETKNTTQALISSITTITKDVEVQMDAIEHLVHEINQYTALAEEVYASTINSEQIAAQTLETAKMGNSAVEVSIGAMNEIETSMNYVKDAVISLEEKASHINDMLKIIRDIAEQTNLLSLNASIEAARAGEAGRGFAVVATEVKKLAERSRESADTISKTIQEINLSIKQTIDAIQRSNLKVKEGVEKANHTMEVFNNIIEAVNTTARTSIEIKNAIQEQTQSLEKVINSTEDMNKTSEKVMAKVESAALSTEYTKNAIESLIEVSNDLKNVSDNLLSRIDEVEEENRVLRTTINGTPSTIDPAMAFDQQSAKIFINVHAGLLTPGLGVEIYPGVAKSWYVEEDNLTWIFNLKKGVKFHNGREVTAQDVKYSFERLLSPKLNSPNSWFLFDIEGASEYNQGKIREVSGIKVLDKYCISLKLKKPYTGFLLNLAQSCCAILAKEDVERGVFTGCGPYKITNVSENGCVLEAFHDYFGGCAYIDRIEVTYVDDEVIKKFVDREYDFIPVDDRNTLEKIKEAGLSNTVKLQNVMTTTYAGINLRSSSAFVKDKDVRRALNYAINKKRIIDEVMGGMAVESKGPLPPSIIDNKYLRGYEYSPQKAREILSK
;
A
#
# COMPACT_ATOMS: atom_id res chain seq x y z
N MET A 1 -102.49 -50.67 -41.53
CA MET A 1 -102.61 -49.44 -40.72
C MET A 1 -101.19 -49.03 -40.33
N PHE A 2 -100.65 -47.85 -40.71
CA PHE A 2 -100.88 -46.54 -40.05
C PHE A 2 -100.58 -46.66 -38.53
N PHE A 3 -99.53 -46.06 -37.92
CA PHE A 3 -98.84 -44.78 -38.16
C PHE A 3 -97.31 -44.74 -37.84
N LYS A 4 -96.57 -43.86 -38.57
CA LYS A 4 -95.30 -43.08 -38.33
C LYS A 4 -94.32 -43.51 -37.20
N ARG A 5 -92.99 -43.66 -37.44
CA ARG A 5 -91.90 -42.64 -37.64
C ARG A 5 -91.89 -41.54 -36.54
N ARG A 6 -90.80 -41.17 -35.85
CA ARG A 6 -89.32 -41.24 -36.03
C ARG A 6 -88.65 -41.87 -34.77
N ASN A 7 -87.32 -42.01 -34.56
CA ASN A 7 -86.09 -41.66 -35.32
C ASN A 7 -84.99 -42.74 -35.11
N LYS A 8 -83.69 -42.38 -35.15
CA LYS A 8 -82.55 -43.05 -34.50
C LYS A 8 -81.67 -41.98 -33.82
N GLU A 9 -81.12 -42.28 -32.65
CA GLU A 9 -79.81 -41.77 -32.21
C GLU A 9 -78.99 -42.96 -31.70
N ILE A 10 -77.68 -42.93 -31.95
CA ILE A 10 -76.77 -44.05 -31.70
C ILE A 10 -76.04 -43.77 -30.39
N ALA A 11 -76.45 -44.46 -29.32
CA ALA A 11 -75.66 -44.49 -28.09
C ALA A 11 -74.49 -45.47 -28.26
N VAL A 12 -73.29 -44.94 -28.49
CA VAL A 12 -72.06 -45.72 -28.30
C VAL A 12 -71.61 -45.53 -26.85
N THR A 13 -71.49 -46.64 -26.14
CA THR A 13 -70.99 -46.73 -24.76
C THR A 13 -69.57 -46.17 -24.66
N LYS A 14 -69.38 -45.17 -23.79
CA LYS A 14 -68.08 -44.85 -23.20
C LYS A 14 -68.02 -45.47 -21.81
N ASP A 15 -67.48 -46.68 -21.75
CA ASP A 15 -66.89 -47.28 -20.56
C ASP A 15 -65.54 -47.89 -20.96
N GLU A 16 -64.64 -48.08 -19.97
CA GLU A 16 -63.24 -48.54 -20.11
C GLU A 16 -62.33 -47.53 -20.87
N PHE A 17 -61.46 -46.73 -20.24
CA PHE A 17 -60.42 -47.09 -19.28
C PHE A 17 -59.97 -45.87 -18.45
N VAL A 18 -60.16 -45.91 -17.13
CA VAL A 18 -59.35 -45.16 -16.15
C VAL A 18 -59.14 -46.08 -14.95
N PRO A 19 -57.91 -46.53 -14.64
CA PRO A 19 -57.63 -47.18 -13.37
C PRO A 19 -57.78 -46.15 -12.26
N GLU A 20 -58.89 -46.20 -11.53
CA GLU A 20 -59.17 -45.26 -10.45
C GLU A 20 -58.33 -45.62 -9.21
N VAL A 21 -57.05 -45.21 -9.19
CA VAL A 21 -56.20 -45.27 -8.00
C VAL A 21 -56.68 -44.23 -6.98
N LYS A 22 -57.77 -44.56 -6.29
CA LYS A 22 -58.15 -43.93 -5.02
C LYS A 22 -57.26 -44.46 -3.90
N ALA A 23 -55.96 -44.17 -3.99
CA ALA A 23 -55.16 -44.01 -2.79
C ALA A 23 -55.88 -42.97 -1.90
N ASN A 24 -56.04 -43.31 -0.63
CA ASN A 24 -56.89 -42.56 0.28
C ASN A 24 -56.25 -41.17 0.48
N LYS A 25 -56.83 -40.09 -0.11
CA LYS A 25 -56.22 -38.73 -0.13
C LYS A 25 -55.85 -38.17 1.25
N ARG A 26 -56.48 -38.71 2.31
CA ARG A 26 -56.14 -38.43 3.71
C ARG A 26 -54.77 -38.96 4.10
N ASP A 27 -54.44 -40.16 3.66
CA ASP A 27 -53.26 -40.90 4.09
C ASP A 27 -52.03 -40.37 3.34
N ALA A 28 -52.11 -40.18 2.02
CA ALA A 28 -51.07 -39.47 1.25
C ALA A 28 -50.73 -38.08 1.84
N LYS A 29 -51.75 -37.33 2.31
CA LYS A 29 -51.54 -36.04 3.00
C LYS A 29 -50.88 -36.20 4.38
N LEU A 30 -51.11 -37.32 5.06
CA LEU A 30 -50.50 -37.62 6.36
C LEU A 30 -49.03 -38.05 6.22
N ALA A 31 -48.70 -38.86 5.21
CA ALA A 31 -47.31 -39.15 4.80
C ALA A 31 -46.56 -37.86 4.39
N LEU A 32 -47.23 -36.95 3.68
CA LEU A 32 -46.70 -35.62 3.35
C LEU A 32 -46.27 -34.86 4.60
N LEU A 33 -47.16 -34.76 5.58
CA LEU A 33 -46.88 -34.09 6.85
C LEU A 33 -45.78 -34.79 7.66
N LYS A 34 -45.81 -36.13 7.76
CA LYS A 34 -44.83 -36.95 8.51
C LYS A 34 -43.39 -36.72 8.05
N LYS A 35 -43.13 -36.79 6.74
CA LYS A 35 -41.80 -36.53 6.16
C LYS A 35 -41.38 -35.06 6.27
N ASN A 36 -42.30 -34.13 6.01
CA ASN A 36 -42.01 -32.70 6.11
C ASN A 36 -41.65 -32.31 7.55
N GLN A 37 -42.32 -32.88 8.55
CA GLN A 37 -42.02 -32.65 9.96
C GLN A 37 -40.60 -33.11 10.31
N ARG A 38 -40.20 -34.34 9.91
CA ARG A 38 -38.82 -34.84 10.11
C ARG A 38 -37.78 -33.91 9.46
N ALA A 39 -37.98 -33.59 8.18
CA ALA A 39 -37.06 -32.73 7.44
C ALA A 39 -36.98 -31.30 8.01
N ILE A 40 -38.06 -30.75 8.57
CA ILE A 40 -38.03 -29.47 9.29
C ILE A 40 -37.20 -29.58 10.57
N VAL A 41 -37.45 -30.60 11.39
CA VAL A 41 -36.77 -30.80 12.68
C VAL A 41 -35.26 -30.97 12.48
N ASP A 42 -34.82 -31.87 11.60
CA ASP A 42 -33.40 -32.11 11.38
C ASP A 42 -32.69 -30.87 10.79
N ARG A 43 -33.39 -30.09 9.95
CA ARG A 43 -32.87 -28.80 9.44
C ARG A 43 -32.77 -27.73 10.52
N ILE A 44 -33.70 -27.67 11.47
CA ILE A 44 -33.62 -26.74 12.61
C ILE A 44 -32.41 -27.10 13.49
N THR A 45 -32.25 -28.38 13.86
CA THR A 45 -31.10 -28.83 14.66
C THR A 45 -29.77 -28.54 13.95
N SER A 46 -29.65 -28.89 12.67
CA SER A 46 -28.48 -28.58 11.83
C SER A 46 -28.15 -27.08 11.79
N LYS A 47 -29.16 -26.21 11.64
CA LYS A 47 -28.96 -24.75 11.61
C LYS A 47 -28.60 -24.17 12.98
N LEU A 48 -29.10 -24.73 14.07
CA LEU A 48 -28.72 -24.31 15.42
C LEU A 48 -27.26 -24.67 15.74
N ASP A 49 -26.80 -25.86 15.33
CA ASP A 49 -25.39 -26.24 15.44
C ASP A 49 -24.49 -25.32 14.59
N GLU A 50 -24.88 -25.00 13.35
CA GLU A 50 -24.14 -24.03 12.53
C GLU A 50 -24.06 -22.66 13.23
N THR A 51 -25.20 -22.14 13.72
CA THR A 51 -25.25 -20.84 14.41
C THR A 51 -24.38 -20.85 15.67
N LYS A 52 -24.44 -21.92 16.48
CA LYS A 52 -23.60 -22.12 17.67
C LYS A 52 -22.11 -22.03 17.36
N ASN A 53 -21.64 -22.72 16.31
CA ASN A 53 -20.25 -22.66 15.88
C ASN A 53 -19.86 -21.23 15.43
N THR A 54 -20.74 -20.53 14.72
CA THR A 54 -20.52 -19.13 14.30
C THR A 54 -20.45 -18.18 15.49
N THR A 55 -21.34 -18.33 16.49
CA THR A 55 -21.31 -17.52 17.73
C THR A 55 -20.04 -17.77 18.53
N GLN A 56 -19.53 -19.01 18.61
CA GLN A 56 -18.25 -19.30 19.25
C GLN A 56 -17.06 -18.60 18.55
N ALA A 57 -17.05 -18.58 17.21
CA ALA A 57 -16.04 -17.84 16.46
C ALA A 57 -16.12 -16.32 16.74
N LEU A 58 -17.33 -15.77 16.79
CA LEU A 58 -17.56 -14.35 17.12
C LEU A 58 -17.07 -13.98 18.53
N ILE A 59 -17.29 -14.84 19.53
CA ILE A 59 -16.73 -14.65 20.89
C ILE A 59 -15.20 -14.53 20.82
N SER A 60 -14.54 -15.46 20.11
CA SER A 60 -13.08 -15.43 19.96
C SER A 60 -12.59 -14.15 19.30
N SER A 61 -13.24 -13.69 18.22
CA SER A 61 -12.90 -12.42 17.57
C SER A 61 -13.07 -11.22 18.49
N ILE A 62 -14.13 -11.18 19.31
CA ILE A 62 -14.37 -10.10 20.27
C ILE A 62 -13.27 -10.07 21.33
N THR A 63 -12.84 -11.22 21.84
CA THR A 63 -11.72 -11.30 22.80
C THR A 63 -10.40 -10.80 22.19
N THR A 64 -10.10 -11.15 20.93
CA THR A 64 -8.92 -10.62 20.23
C THR A 64 -9.00 -9.10 20.08
N ILE A 65 -10.12 -8.56 19.58
CA ILE A 65 -10.29 -7.10 19.40
C ILE A 65 -10.18 -6.37 20.75
N THR A 66 -10.70 -6.95 21.84
CA THR A 66 -10.51 -6.39 23.20
C THR A 66 -9.03 -6.24 23.51
N LYS A 67 -8.23 -7.29 23.22
CA LYS A 67 -6.81 -7.28 23.52
C LYS A 67 -6.02 -6.31 22.63
N ASP A 68 -6.37 -6.20 21.36
CA ASP A 68 -5.76 -5.26 20.43
C ASP A 68 -5.99 -3.80 20.86
N VAL A 69 -7.20 -3.49 21.36
CA VAL A 69 -7.53 -2.16 21.88
C VAL A 69 -6.77 -1.84 23.17
N GLU A 70 -6.61 -2.78 24.10
CA GLU A 70 -5.75 -2.60 25.29
C GLU A 70 -4.31 -2.25 24.89
N VAL A 71 -3.73 -3.00 23.95
CA VAL A 71 -2.35 -2.76 23.46
C VAL A 71 -2.25 -1.43 22.73
N GLN A 72 -3.28 -1.03 21.98
CA GLN A 72 -3.32 0.28 21.33
C GLN A 72 -3.37 1.43 22.36
N MET A 73 -4.10 1.28 23.48
CA MET A 73 -4.16 2.30 24.53
C MET A 73 -2.82 2.47 25.27
N ASP A 74 -2.12 1.37 25.56
CA ASP A 74 -0.77 1.39 26.13
C ASP A 74 0.25 2.10 25.20
N ALA A 75 0.18 1.80 23.90
CA ALA A 75 1.00 2.48 22.89
C ALA A 75 0.69 3.99 22.75
N ILE A 76 -0.57 4.40 22.97
CA ILE A 76 -0.97 5.82 23.02
C ILE A 76 -0.35 6.53 24.23
N GLU A 77 -0.36 5.91 25.41
CA GLU A 77 0.25 6.49 26.62
C GLU A 77 1.77 6.66 26.45
N HIS A 78 2.44 5.66 25.87
CA HIS A 78 3.85 5.75 25.49
C HIS A 78 4.13 6.88 24.50
N LEU A 79 3.31 7.05 23.45
CA LEU A 79 3.41 8.17 22.50
C LEU A 79 3.27 9.53 23.17
N VAL A 80 2.31 9.69 24.09
CA VAL A 80 2.14 10.94 24.86
C VAL A 80 3.39 11.22 25.72
N HIS A 81 4.01 10.20 26.30
CA HIS A 81 5.25 10.38 27.05
C HIS A 81 6.42 10.84 26.16
N GLU A 82 6.64 10.20 25.00
CA GLU A 82 7.68 10.60 24.04
C GLU A 82 7.48 12.03 23.55
N ILE A 83 6.26 12.44 23.20
CA ILE A 83 5.96 13.80 22.75
C ILE A 83 6.34 14.84 23.80
N ASN A 84 6.07 14.58 25.09
CA ASN A 84 6.47 15.49 26.16
C ASN A 84 8.01 15.61 26.27
N GLN A 85 8.75 14.52 26.09
CA GLN A 85 10.22 14.57 26.03
C GLN A 85 10.73 15.35 24.82
N TYR A 86 10.12 15.16 23.64
CA TYR A 86 10.46 15.90 22.42
C TYR A 86 10.18 17.41 22.55
N THR A 87 9.12 17.81 23.25
CA THR A 87 8.82 19.23 23.52
C THR A 87 9.90 19.85 24.43
N ALA A 88 10.29 19.17 25.51
CA ALA A 88 11.37 19.64 26.39
C ALA A 88 12.72 19.74 25.65
N LEU A 89 13.03 18.77 24.80
CA LEU A 89 14.23 18.79 23.95
C LEU A 89 14.19 19.96 22.94
N ALA A 90 13.03 20.24 22.33
CA ALA A 90 12.88 21.37 21.42
C ALA A 90 13.14 22.72 22.11
N GLU A 91 12.65 22.89 23.36
CA GLU A 91 12.94 24.06 24.19
C GLU A 91 14.44 24.18 24.54
N GLU A 92 15.10 23.06 24.89
CA GLU A 92 16.53 23.02 25.19
C GLU A 92 17.39 23.42 23.98
N VAL A 93 17.12 22.83 22.80
CA VAL A 93 17.85 23.17 21.57
C VAL A 93 17.57 24.62 21.15
N TYR A 94 16.35 25.13 21.36
CA TYR A 94 16.01 26.54 21.11
C TYR A 94 16.82 27.49 21.99
N ALA A 95 16.91 27.21 23.30
CA ALA A 95 17.73 27.99 24.23
C ALA A 95 19.24 27.92 23.89
N SER A 96 19.74 26.73 23.54
CA SER A 96 21.13 26.54 23.06
C SER A 96 21.42 27.31 21.78
N THR A 97 20.44 27.41 20.87
CA THR A 97 20.55 28.16 19.62
C THR A 97 20.66 29.67 19.87
N ILE A 98 19.86 30.22 20.79
CA ILE A 98 19.97 31.63 21.22
C ILE A 98 21.34 31.92 21.84
N ASN A 99 21.82 31.04 22.72
CA ASN A 99 23.15 31.17 23.32
C ASN A 99 24.27 31.13 22.26
N SER A 100 24.13 30.26 21.25
CA SER A 100 25.07 30.17 20.13
C SER A 100 25.06 31.42 19.25
N GLU A 101 23.90 32.03 19.01
CA GLU A 101 23.75 33.32 18.31
C GLU A 101 24.45 34.45 19.07
N GLN A 102 24.33 34.50 20.40
CA GLN A 102 25.03 35.46 21.25
C GLN A 102 26.56 35.26 21.23
N ILE A 103 27.04 34.02 21.37
CA ILE A 103 28.48 33.70 21.33
C ILE A 103 29.07 34.04 19.96
N ALA A 104 28.35 33.76 18.87
CA ALA A 104 28.76 34.14 17.53
C ALA A 104 28.89 35.67 17.40
N ALA A 105 27.91 36.45 17.87
CA ALA A 105 27.96 37.91 17.83
C ALA A 105 29.19 38.47 18.58
N GLN A 106 29.47 37.99 19.80
CA GLN A 106 30.63 38.41 20.59
C GLN A 106 31.98 37.99 19.96
N THR A 107 32.02 36.81 19.33
CA THR A 107 33.21 36.33 18.62
C THR A 107 33.47 37.17 17.35
N LEU A 108 32.41 37.57 16.64
CA LEU A 108 32.50 38.44 15.47
C LEU A 108 33.06 39.82 15.82
N GLU A 109 32.61 40.40 16.93
CA GLU A 109 33.13 41.68 17.45
C GLU A 109 34.62 41.55 17.81
N THR A 110 34.98 40.51 18.58
CA THR A 110 36.37 40.24 18.98
C THR A 110 37.29 40.03 17.77
N ALA A 111 36.84 39.28 16.76
CA ALA A 111 37.60 39.04 15.54
C ALA A 111 37.79 40.32 14.70
N LYS A 112 36.77 41.18 14.61
CA LYS A 112 36.88 42.50 13.95
C LYS A 112 37.86 43.42 14.68
N MET A 113 37.83 43.45 16.01
CA MET A 113 38.81 44.20 16.81
C MET A 113 40.24 43.69 16.59
N GLY A 114 40.44 42.36 16.59
CA GLY A 114 41.74 41.75 16.30
C GLY A 114 42.26 42.09 14.90
N ASN A 115 41.39 42.03 13.89
CA ASN A 115 41.71 42.40 12.51
C ASN A 115 42.19 43.86 12.40
N SER A 116 41.44 44.80 13.01
CA SER A 116 41.82 46.22 13.05
C SER A 116 43.13 46.48 13.80
N ALA A 117 43.39 45.76 14.91
CA ALA A 117 44.66 45.87 15.63
C ALA A 117 45.87 45.38 14.80
N VAL A 118 45.67 44.36 13.95
CA VAL A 118 46.68 43.89 13.00
C VAL A 118 46.90 44.88 11.86
N GLU A 119 45.84 45.50 11.34
CA GLU A 119 45.93 46.58 10.33
C GLU A 119 46.78 47.77 10.84
N VAL A 120 46.53 48.23 12.07
CA VAL A 120 47.35 49.26 12.73
C VAL A 120 48.82 48.81 12.88
N SER A 121 49.05 47.53 13.19
CA SER A 121 50.40 46.96 13.33
C SER A 121 51.16 46.92 11.99
N ILE A 122 50.47 46.66 10.87
CA ILE A 122 51.05 46.74 9.52
C ILE A 122 51.42 48.19 9.19
N GLY A 123 50.54 49.15 9.51
CA GLY A 123 50.83 50.58 9.37
C GLY A 123 52.13 50.98 10.07
N ALA A 124 52.26 50.62 11.36
CA ALA A 124 53.47 50.89 12.14
C ALA A 124 54.74 50.22 11.56
N MET A 125 54.64 49.02 11.01
CA MET A 125 55.79 48.36 10.35
C MET A 125 56.22 49.08 9.07
N ASN A 126 55.27 49.58 8.27
CA ASN A 126 55.58 50.37 7.07
C ASN A 126 56.23 51.73 7.42
N GLU A 127 55.84 52.35 8.54
CA GLU A 127 56.54 53.53 9.08
C GLU A 127 57.98 53.20 9.50
N ILE A 128 58.21 52.04 10.14
CA ILE A 128 59.56 51.59 10.50
C ILE A 128 60.41 51.30 9.25
N GLU A 129 59.86 50.65 8.21
CA GLU A 129 60.57 50.45 6.93
C GLU A 129 60.98 51.79 6.30
N THR A 130 60.07 52.76 6.31
CA THR A 130 60.34 54.12 5.81
C THR A 130 61.45 54.81 6.62
N SER A 131 61.41 54.69 7.95
CA SER A 131 62.44 55.23 8.84
C SER A 131 63.81 54.56 8.65
N MET A 132 63.85 53.23 8.50
CA MET A 132 65.09 52.48 8.26
C MET A 132 65.72 52.81 6.90
N ASN A 133 64.91 53.04 5.87
CA ASN A 133 65.40 53.52 4.58
C ASN A 133 65.98 54.95 4.67
N TYR A 134 65.34 55.85 5.42
CA TYR A 134 65.91 57.18 5.70
C TYR A 134 67.26 57.10 6.44
N VAL A 135 67.37 56.23 7.46
CA VAL A 135 68.63 56.02 8.19
C VAL A 135 69.71 55.43 7.27
N LYS A 136 69.35 54.48 6.39
CA LYS A 136 70.26 53.92 5.38
C LYS A 136 70.85 55.02 4.49
N ASP A 137 70.01 55.90 3.95
CA ASP A 137 70.45 56.97 3.03
C ASP A 137 71.33 58.00 3.77
N ALA A 138 71.01 58.31 5.03
CA ALA A 138 71.84 59.17 5.88
C ALA A 138 73.23 58.56 6.17
N VAL A 139 73.31 57.23 6.37
CA VAL A 139 74.57 56.52 6.59
C VAL A 139 75.41 56.42 5.31
N ILE A 140 74.77 56.24 4.14
CA ILE A 140 75.46 56.31 2.83
C ILE A 140 76.07 57.70 2.60
N SER A 141 75.34 58.78 2.90
CA SER A 141 75.90 60.15 2.84
C SER A 141 77.06 60.38 3.83
N LEU A 142 77.11 59.63 4.93
CA LEU A 142 78.24 59.66 5.86
C LEU A 142 79.45 58.90 5.29
N GLU A 143 79.24 57.80 4.56
CA GLU A 143 80.29 57.05 3.85
C GLU A 143 80.99 57.93 2.80
N GLU A 144 80.22 58.66 1.98
CA GLU A 144 80.74 59.62 1.01
C GLU A 144 81.61 60.70 1.68
N LYS A 145 81.13 61.29 2.79
CA LYS A 145 81.86 62.32 3.55
C LYS A 145 83.14 61.76 4.19
N ALA A 146 83.10 60.55 4.73
CA ALA A 146 84.28 59.90 5.30
C ALA A 146 85.32 59.57 4.21
N SER A 147 84.87 59.17 3.01
CA SER A 147 85.75 59.00 1.85
C SER A 147 86.42 60.32 1.43
N HIS A 148 85.65 61.42 1.35
CA HIS A 148 86.22 62.74 1.05
C HIS A 148 87.27 63.20 2.08
N ILE A 149 87.04 62.96 3.37
CA ILE A 149 88.04 63.25 4.41
C ILE A 149 89.31 62.41 4.18
N ASN A 150 89.18 61.13 3.85
CA ASN A 150 90.32 60.26 3.58
C ASN A 150 91.17 60.75 2.38
N ASP A 151 90.55 61.34 1.35
CA ASP A 151 91.27 61.96 0.25
C ASP A 151 91.93 63.30 0.64
N MET A 152 91.27 64.12 1.46
CA MET A 152 91.91 65.32 2.03
C MET A 152 93.12 64.98 2.89
N LEU A 153 93.09 63.87 3.64
CA LEU A 153 94.20 63.43 4.47
C LEU A 153 95.42 63.01 3.65
N LYS A 154 95.24 62.43 2.45
CA LYS A 154 96.36 62.19 1.51
C LYS A 154 97.04 63.52 1.15
N ILE A 155 96.26 64.51 0.74
CA ILE A 155 96.76 65.84 0.37
C ILE A 155 97.50 66.49 1.55
N ILE A 156 96.98 66.39 2.78
CA ILE A 156 97.64 66.91 3.99
C ILE A 156 98.97 66.17 4.25
N ARG A 157 99.02 64.85 4.02
CA ARG A 157 100.24 64.04 4.15
C ARG A 157 101.30 64.45 3.13
N ASP A 158 100.89 64.65 1.87
CA ASP A 158 101.76 65.09 0.79
C ASP A 158 102.30 66.52 1.05
N ILE A 159 101.45 67.44 1.51
CA ILE A 159 101.85 68.79 1.93
C ILE A 159 102.82 68.73 3.11
N ALA A 160 102.56 67.90 4.12
CA ALA A 160 103.46 67.73 5.26
C ALA A 160 104.82 67.16 4.83
N GLU A 161 104.86 66.21 3.90
CA GLU A 161 106.10 65.64 3.37
C GLU A 161 106.89 66.67 2.53
N GLN A 162 106.22 67.43 1.66
CA GLN A 162 106.83 68.55 0.94
C GLN A 162 107.34 69.66 1.89
N THR A 163 106.57 69.98 2.94
CA THR A 163 106.94 71.00 3.93
C THR A 163 108.15 70.55 4.76
N ASN A 164 108.23 69.27 5.10
CA ASN A 164 109.40 68.66 5.75
C ASN A 164 110.65 68.74 4.86
N LEU A 165 110.52 68.49 3.55
CA LEU A 165 111.60 68.64 2.58
C LEU A 165 112.04 70.10 2.39
N LEU A 166 111.09 71.04 2.28
CA LEU A 166 111.36 72.47 2.21
C LEU A 166 112.07 72.98 3.48
N SER A 167 111.59 72.55 4.65
CA SER A 167 112.23 72.82 5.94
C SER A 167 113.64 72.25 6.02
N LEU A 168 113.86 71.01 5.58
CA LEU A 168 115.18 70.38 5.57
C LEU A 168 116.17 71.17 4.71
N ASN A 169 115.75 71.59 3.51
CA ASN A 169 116.53 72.45 2.62
C ASN A 169 116.82 73.82 3.26
N ALA A 170 115.83 74.43 3.94
CA ALA A 170 116.01 75.69 4.65
C ALA A 170 116.95 75.56 5.86
N SER A 171 116.91 74.45 6.60
CA SER A 171 117.85 74.14 7.69
C SER A 171 119.29 73.97 7.19
N ILE A 172 119.46 73.35 6.02
CA ILE A 172 120.79 73.20 5.37
C ILE A 172 121.34 74.59 4.99
N GLU A 173 120.55 75.44 4.33
CA GLU A 173 121.03 76.75 3.88
C GLU A 173 121.21 77.74 5.05
N ALA A 174 120.41 77.63 6.11
CA ALA A 174 120.61 78.38 7.35
C ALA A 174 121.89 77.99 8.10
N ALA A 175 122.30 76.71 8.07
CA ALA A 175 123.59 76.27 8.59
C ALA A 175 124.78 76.81 7.75
N ARG A 176 124.54 77.07 6.45
CA ARG A 176 125.51 77.61 5.50
C ARG A 176 125.79 79.10 5.68
N ALA A 177 124.82 79.85 6.20
CA ALA A 177 124.88 81.31 6.40
C ALA A 177 125.60 81.78 7.68
N GLY A 178 126.15 80.87 8.49
CA GLY A 178 126.96 81.21 9.67
C GLY A 178 126.20 81.99 10.75
N GLU A 179 126.83 83.00 11.36
CA GLU A 179 126.21 83.79 12.45
C GLU A 179 124.91 84.51 12.02
N ALA A 180 124.79 84.90 10.75
CA ALA A 180 123.57 85.52 10.22
C ALA A 180 122.39 84.53 10.08
N GLY A 181 122.67 83.22 10.01
CA GLY A 181 121.67 82.17 9.80
C GLY A 181 120.96 81.65 11.06
N ARG A 182 121.43 81.98 12.28
CA ARG A 182 120.92 81.37 13.53
C ARG A 182 119.40 81.51 13.70
N GLY A 183 118.82 82.66 13.39
CA GLY A 183 117.36 82.87 13.47
C GLY A 183 116.58 81.98 12.50
N PHE A 184 117.07 81.85 11.26
CA PHE A 184 116.44 80.99 10.24
C PHE A 184 116.59 79.50 10.56
N ALA A 185 117.69 79.06 11.16
CA ALA A 185 117.89 77.66 11.54
C ALA A 185 116.87 77.19 12.60
N VAL A 186 116.52 78.08 13.56
CA VAL A 186 115.46 77.81 14.55
C VAL A 186 114.10 77.69 13.87
N VAL A 187 113.74 78.64 13.00
CA VAL A 187 112.47 78.61 12.24
C VAL A 187 112.37 77.36 11.37
N ALA A 188 113.41 77.01 10.61
CA ALA A 188 113.41 75.83 9.76
C ALA A 188 113.25 74.53 10.58
N THR A 189 113.92 74.41 11.72
CA THR A 189 113.78 73.27 12.64
C THR A 189 112.36 73.17 13.21
N GLU A 190 111.73 74.30 13.53
CA GLU A 190 110.36 74.31 14.06
C GLU A 190 109.32 74.01 12.98
N VAL A 191 109.52 74.46 11.74
CA VAL A 191 108.71 74.03 10.57
C VAL A 191 108.89 72.53 10.31
N LYS A 192 110.08 71.96 10.54
CA LYS A 192 110.31 70.50 10.43
C LYS A 192 109.42 69.73 11.39
N LYS A 193 109.45 70.12 12.67
CA LYS A 193 108.61 69.52 13.71
C LYS A 193 107.13 69.73 13.43
N LEU A 194 106.74 70.89 12.92
CA LEU A 194 105.36 71.18 12.54
C LEU A 194 104.90 70.25 11.42
N ALA A 195 105.75 70.02 10.40
CA ALA A 195 105.48 69.10 9.30
C ALA A 195 105.42 67.63 9.77
N GLU A 196 106.37 67.17 10.58
CA GLU A 196 106.36 65.83 11.19
C GLU A 196 105.10 65.61 12.05
N ARG A 197 104.72 66.58 12.90
CA ARG A 197 103.48 66.55 13.70
C ARG A 197 102.22 66.59 12.83
N SER A 198 102.24 67.30 11.71
CA SER A 198 101.10 67.39 10.78
C SER A 198 100.88 66.04 10.08
N ARG A 199 101.97 65.36 9.71
CA ARG A 199 101.93 63.99 9.18
C ARG A 199 101.43 62.99 10.23
N GLU A 200 101.95 63.01 11.45
CA GLU A 200 101.46 62.14 12.54
C GLU A 200 99.99 62.39 12.89
N SER A 201 99.54 63.64 12.84
CA SER A 201 98.14 64.01 13.04
C SER A 201 97.27 63.48 11.90
N ALA A 202 97.70 63.63 10.64
CA ALA A 202 96.99 63.08 9.47
C ALA A 202 96.91 61.54 9.51
N ASP A 203 97.97 60.86 9.91
CA ASP A 203 98.00 59.40 10.11
C ASP A 203 97.04 58.95 11.21
N THR A 204 96.95 59.72 12.31
CA THR A 204 96.02 59.44 13.42
C THR A 204 94.58 59.62 12.98
N ILE A 205 94.24 60.72 12.29
CA ILE A 205 92.89 60.95 11.75
C ILE A 205 92.56 59.89 10.68
N SER A 206 93.52 59.47 9.85
CA SER A 206 93.30 58.43 8.84
C SER A 206 92.92 57.09 9.46
N LYS A 207 93.55 56.70 10.58
CA LYS A 207 93.13 55.53 11.37
C LYS A 207 91.71 55.69 11.92
N THR A 208 91.37 56.83 12.50
CA THR A 208 90.00 57.10 12.98
C THR A 208 88.97 57.06 11.84
N ILE A 209 89.31 57.52 10.64
CA ILE A 209 88.44 57.43 9.45
C ILE A 209 88.31 55.98 8.96
N GLN A 210 89.34 55.15 9.07
CA GLN A 210 89.23 53.70 8.80
C GLN A 210 88.31 53.01 9.81
N GLU A 211 88.38 53.35 11.08
CA GLU A 211 87.47 52.86 12.14
C GLU A 211 86.02 53.33 11.91
N ILE A 212 85.83 54.58 11.48
CA ILE A 212 84.52 55.12 11.07
C ILE A 212 83.96 54.36 9.86
N ASN A 213 84.75 54.13 8.80
CA ASN A 213 84.32 53.38 7.62
C ASN A 213 83.95 51.93 7.97
N LEU A 214 84.69 51.28 8.86
CA LEU A 214 84.34 49.95 9.37
C LEU A 214 82.99 49.97 10.13
N SER A 215 82.79 50.99 10.96
CA SER A 215 81.54 51.19 11.73
C SER A 215 80.35 51.50 10.83
N ILE A 216 80.53 52.30 9.77
CA ILE A 216 79.53 52.59 8.73
C ILE A 216 79.10 51.30 8.05
N LYS A 217 80.06 50.47 7.60
CA LYS A 217 79.75 49.19 6.96
C LYS A 217 78.96 48.25 7.89
N GLN A 218 79.39 48.12 9.15
CA GLN A 218 78.65 47.36 10.16
C GLN A 218 77.24 47.90 10.41
N THR A 219 77.06 49.22 10.31
CA THR A 219 75.75 49.90 10.45
C THR A 219 74.85 49.61 9.25
N ILE A 220 75.38 49.66 8.01
CA ILE A 220 74.65 49.28 6.79
C ILE A 220 74.20 47.81 6.88
N ASP A 221 75.10 46.89 7.27
CA ASP A 221 74.80 45.47 7.46
C ASP A 221 73.75 45.24 8.59
N ALA A 222 73.71 46.11 9.60
CA ALA A 222 72.66 46.07 10.63
C ALA A 222 71.32 46.57 10.08
N ILE A 223 71.28 47.68 9.34
CA ILE A 223 70.05 48.23 8.74
C ILE A 223 69.45 47.26 7.72
N GLN A 224 70.27 46.61 6.89
CA GLN A 224 69.78 45.58 5.95
C GLN A 224 69.11 44.41 6.68
N ARG A 225 69.70 43.93 7.78
CA ARG A 225 69.09 42.88 8.63
C ARG A 225 67.81 43.37 9.30
N SER A 226 67.76 44.63 9.75
CA SER A 226 66.54 45.24 10.29
C SER A 226 65.42 45.32 9.25
N ASN A 227 65.69 45.77 8.03
CA ASN A 227 64.71 45.81 6.93
C ASN A 227 64.16 44.41 6.60
N LEU A 228 65.02 43.37 6.58
CA LEU A 228 64.56 41.98 6.44
C LEU A 228 63.61 41.57 7.57
N LYS A 229 63.91 41.96 8.83
CA LYS A 229 63.03 41.67 9.98
C LYS A 229 61.73 42.46 10.00
N VAL A 230 61.72 43.71 9.54
CA VAL A 230 60.48 44.48 9.35
C VAL A 230 59.60 43.80 8.29
N LYS A 231 60.18 43.38 7.17
CA LYS A 231 59.46 42.67 6.11
C LYS A 231 58.90 41.32 6.57
N GLU A 232 59.67 40.51 7.30
CA GLU A 232 59.15 39.30 7.99
C GLU A 232 58.00 39.63 8.96
N GLY A 233 58.04 40.79 9.62
CA GLY A 233 56.99 41.29 10.51
C GLY A 233 55.69 41.61 9.77
N VAL A 234 55.78 42.35 8.65
CA VAL A 234 54.64 42.67 7.77
C VAL A 234 54.01 41.39 7.22
N GLU A 235 54.83 40.42 6.77
CA GLU A 235 54.34 39.14 6.24
C GLU A 235 53.55 38.34 7.30
N LYS A 236 54.09 38.24 8.53
CA LYS A 236 53.38 37.60 9.65
C LYS A 236 52.11 38.33 10.07
N ALA A 237 52.10 39.66 10.03
CA ALA A 237 50.92 40.45 10.33
C ALA A 237 49.83 40.22 9.26
N ASN A 238 50.16 40.25 7.97
CA ASN A 238 49.24 39.90 6.89
C ASN A 238 48.63 38.50 7.05
N HIS A 239 49.44 37.49 7.40
CA HIS A 239 48.90 36.15 7.67
C HIS A 239 47.99 36.11 8.92
N THR A 240 48.27 36.92 9.94
CA THR A 240 47.39 37.06 11.11
C THR A 240 46.05 37.72 10.75
N MET A 241 46.07 38.69 9.83
CA MET A 241 44.86 39.32 9.26
C MET A 241 44.00 38.32 8.48
N GLU A 242 44.63 37.46 7.67
CA GLU A 242 43.97 36.34 6.99
C GLU A 242 43.28 35.39 7.98
N VAL A 243 43.95 35.01 9.07
CA VAL A 243 43.36 34.19 10.15
C VAL A 243 42.13 34.86 10.76
N PHE A 244 42.17 36.18 11.05
CA PHE A 244 40.99 36.90 11.56
C PHE A 244 39.85 36.98 10.54
N ASN A 245 40.14 37.14 9.24
CA ASN A 245 39.12 37.09 8.19
C ASN A 245 38.45 35.71 8.11
N ASN A 246 39.22 34.62 8.22
CA ASN A 246 38.70 33.26 8.25
C ASN A 246 37.81 33.01 9.48
N ILE A 247 38.16 33.58 10.64
CA ILE A 247 37.30 33.55 11.84
C ILE A 247 35.99 34.30 11.60
N ILE A 248 36.04 35.49 10.97
CA ILE A 248 34.84 36.27 10.64
C ILE A 248 33.89 35.48 9.72
N GLU A 249 34.41 34.78 8.71
CA GLU A 249 33.63 33.93 7.80
C GLU A 249 33.00 32.72 8.52
N ALA A 250 33.79 32.02 9.35
CA ALA A 250 33.31 30.89 10.15
C ALA A 250 32.21 31.29 11.16
N VAL A 251 32.34 32.47 11.75
CA VAL A 251 31.34 33.02 12.69
C VAL A 251 30.06 33.44 11.97
N ASN A 252 30.15 34.09 10.81
CA ASN A 252 28.98 34.40 9.98
C ASN A 252 28.25 33.12 9.53
N THR A 253 29.00 32.06 9.21
CA THR A 253 28.43 30.74 8.89
C THR A 253 27.71 30.14 10.09
N THR A 254 28.31 30.20 11.28
CA THR A 254 27.70 29.75 12.54
C THR A 254 26.39 30.49 12.81
N ALA A 255 26.37 31.82 12.66
CA ALA A 255 25.16 32.63 12.85
C ALA A 255 24.03 32.24 11.87
N ARG A 256 24.35 31.99 10.59
CA ARG A 256 23.37 31.49 9.61
C ARG A 256 22.80 30.13 10.02
N THR A 257 23.66 29.19 10.44
CA THR A 257 23.20 27.86 10.87
C THR A 257 22.33 27.93 12.12
N SER A 258 22.58 28.85 13.06
CA SER A 258 21.69 29.07 14.21
C SER A 258 20.28 29.52 13.79
N ILE A 259 20.17 30.39 12.78
CA ILE A 259 18.87 30.81 12.25
C ILE A 259 18.14 29.64 11.56
N GLU A 260 18.86 28.81 10.82
CA GLU A 260 18.30 27.61 10.16
C GLU A 260 17.80 26.58 11.19
N ILE A 261 18.58 26.33 12.26
CA ILE A 261 18.18 25.46 13.38
C ILE A 261 16.93 26.02 14.08
N LYS A 262 16.91 27.33 14.39
CA LYS A 262 15.76 27.98 15.03
C LYS A 262 14.46 27.80 14.24
N ASN A 263 14.51 27.95 12.92
CA ASN A 263 13.35 27.78 12.05
C ASN A 263 12.91 26.30 12.01
N ALA A 264 13.86 25.37 11.91
CA ALA A 264 13.57 23.92 11.93
C ALA A 264 12.89 23.48 13.24
N ILE A 265 13.30 24.04 14.39
CA ILE A 265 12.64 23.79 15.67
C ILE A 265 11.20 24.29 15.67
N GLN A 266 10.92 25.47 15.10
CA GLN A 266 9.54 25.98 15.01
C GLN A 266 8.64 25.08 14.14
N GLU A 267 9.15 24.57 13.01
CA GLU A 267 8.43 23.59 12.17
C GLU A 267 8.24 22.25 12.89
N GLN A 268 9.22 21.82 13.69
CA GLN A 268 9.12 20.63 14.53
C GLN A 268 8.05 20.77 15.60
N THR A 269 7.97 21.89 16.33
CA THR A 269 6.92 22.14 17.33
C THR A 269 5.52 22.13 16.71
N GLN A 270 5.33 22.79 15.55
CA GLN A 270 4.05 22.73 14.81
C GLN A 270 3.69 21.32 14.32
N SER A 271 4.70 20.47 14.12
CA SER A 271 4.50 19.07 13.74
C SER A 271 4.12 18.23 14.96
N LEU A 272 4.74 18.47 16.12
CA LEU A 272 4.37 17.84 17.39
C LEU A 272 2.92 18.15 17.79
N GLU A 273 2.44 19.39 17.65
CA GLU A 273 1.02 19.74 17.88
C GLU A 273 0.06 18.90 17.03
N LYS A 274 0.40 18.59 15.76
CA LYS A 274 -0.42 17.73 14.90
C LYS A 274 -0.40 16.27 15.37
N VAL A 275 0.74 15.79 15.89
CA VAL A 275 0.85 14.45 16.48
C VAL A 275 0.04 14.37 17.77
N ILE A 276 0.06 15.40 18.63
CA ILE A 276 -0.78 15.47 19.84
C ILE A 276 -2.26 15.35 19.49
N ASN A 277 -2.75 16.19 18.58
CA ASN A 277 -4.16 16.16 18.15
C ASN A 277 -4.55 14.79 17.57
N SER A 278 -3.68 14.20 16.74
CA SER A 278 -3.90 12.87 16.16
C SER A 278 -3.92 11.76 17.23
N THR A 279 -3.10 11.89 18.26
CA THR A 279 -3.01 10.95 19.38
C THR A 279 -4.24 11.05 20.29
N GLU A 280 -4.74 12.26 20.54
CA GLU A 280 -5.99 12.49 21.28
C GLU A 280 -7.21 11.93 20.54
N ASP A 281 -7.30 12.12 19.22
CA ASP A 281 -8.34 11.52 18.39
C ASP A 281 -8.21 9.98 18.31
N MET A 282 -7.00 9.44 18.34
CA MET A 282 -6.75 8.00 18.44
C MET A 282 -7.19 7.44 19.80
N ASN A 283 -6.99 8.16 20.91
CA ASN A 283 -7.50 7.79 22.23
C ASN A 283 -9.04 7.78 22.25
N LYS A 284 -9.67 8.89 21.84
CA LYS A 284 -11.15 9.00 21.72
C LYS A 284 -11.74 7.94 20.80
N THR A 285 -11.00 7.48 19.81
CA THR A 285 -11.43 6.40 18.90
C THR A 285 -11.30 5.04 19.58
N SER A 286 -10.20 4.78 20.29
CA SER A 286 -9.98 3.55 21.05
C SER A 286 -11.06 3.35 22.13
N GLU A 287 -11.39 4.39 22.90
CA GLU A 287 -12.51 4.40 23.84
C GLU A 287 -13.86 4.02 23.19
N LYS A 288 -14.15 4.60 22.01
CA LYS A 288 -15.37 4.30 21.24
C LYS A 288 -15.37 2.88 20.66
N VAL A 289 -14.21 2.32 20.32
CA VAL A 289 -14.09 0.92 19.91
C VAL A 289 -14.34 0.02 21.13
N MET A 290 -13.73 0.30 22.29
CA MET A 290 -13.95 -0.47 23.52
C MET A 290 -15.43 -0.52 23.91
N ALA A 291 -16.13 0.61 23.94
CA ALA A 291 -17.57 0.65 24.23
C ALA A 291 -18.42 -0.16 23.22
N LYS A 292 -17.99 -0.25 21.95
CA LYS A 292 -18.63 -1.12 20.95
C LYS A 292 -18.30 -2.59 21.16
N VAL A 293 -17.08 -2.90 21.58
CA VAL A 293 -16.61 -4.26 21.90
C VAL A 293 -17.37 -4.81 23.10
N GLU A 294 -17.56 -4.03 24.17
CA GLU A 294 -18.40 -4.39 25.32
C GLU A 294 -19.85 -4.68 24.90
N SER A 295 -20.46 -3.79 24.11
CA SER A 295 -21.83 -3.97 23.60
C SER A 295 -21.97 -5.19 22.68
N ALA A 296 -20.93 -5.48 21.86
CA ALA A 296 -20.87 -6.67 21.02
C ALA A 296 -20.67 -7.95 21.86
N ALA A 297 -19.83 -7.92 22.89
CA ALA A 297 -19.63 -9.03 23.82
C ALA A 297 -20.95 -9.40 24.51
N LEU A 298 -21.62 -8.41 25.11
CA LEU A 298 -22.92 -8.55 25.75
C LEU A 298 -23.98 -9.13 24.79
N SER A 299 -24.09 -8.58 23.58
CA SER A 299 -25.02 -9.06 22.56
C SER A 299 -24.71 -10.48 22.08
N THR A 300 -23.43 -10.85 22.01
CA THR A 300 -22.97 -12.19 21.63
C THR A 300 -23.23 -13.20 22.74
N GLU A 301 -23.09 -12.82 24.00
CA GLU A 301 -23.45 -13.67 25.15
C GLU A 301 -24.97 -13.92 25.22
N TYR A 302 -25.79 -12.88 25.03
CA TYR A 302 -27.24 -13.06 24.88
C TYR A 302 -27.59 -13.99 23.70
N THR A 303 -26.90 -13.83 22.57
CA THR A 303 -27.09 -14.69 21.38
C THR A 303 -26.71 -16.14 21.67
N LYS A 304 -25.59 -16.38 22.35
CA LYS A 304 -25.16 -17.71 22.79
C LYS A 304 -26.21 -18.38 23.68
N ASN A 305 -26.68 -17.68 24.72
CA ASN A 305 -27.67 -18.20 25.65
C ASN A 305 -29.01 -18.48 24.94
N ALA A 306 -29.43 -17.61 24.02
CA ALA A 306 -30.63 -17.83 23.21
C ALA A 306 -30.50 -19.06 22.29
N ILE A 307 -29.33 -19.31 21.69
CA ILE A 307 -29.07 -20.52 20.89
C ILE A 307 -29.10 -21.78 21.77
N GLU A 308 -28.54 -21.72 22.98
CA GLU A 308 -28.57 -22.86 23.92
C GLU A 308 -30.02 -23.23 24.29
N SER A 309 -30.88 -22.24 24.61
CA SER A 309 -32.31 -22.48 24.81
C SER A 309 -33.04 -22.97 23.55
N LEU A 310 -32.68 -22.48 22.36
CA LEU A 310 -33.27 -22.96 21.10
C LEU A 310 -32.86 -24.41 20.77
N ILE A 311 -31.66 -24.84 21.17
CA ILE A 311 -31.21 -26.24 21.04
C ILE A 311 -32.05 -27.14 21.96
N GLU A 312 -32.31 -26.72 23.21
CA GLU A 312 -33.21 -27.43 24.12
C GLU A 312 -34.62 -27.57 23.52
N VAL A 313 -35.22 -26.46 23.08
CA VAL A 313 -36.55 -26.45 22.43
C VAL A 313 -36.55 -27.27 21.12
N SER A 314 -35.46 -27.29 20.35
CA SER A 314 -35.34 -28.13 19.15
C SER A 314 -35.28 -29.61 19.49
N ASN A 315 -34.64 -29.99 20.60
CA ASN A 315 -34.59 -31.38 21.06
C ASN A 315 -35.97 -31.82 21.60
N ASP A 316 -36.67 -30.96 22.32
CA ASP A 316 -38.06 -31.22 22.75
C ASP A 316 -39.00 -31.34 21.54
N LEU A 317 -38.90 -30.44 20.56
CA LEU A 317 -39.65 -30.53 19.32
C LEU A 317 -39.35 -31.82 18.55
N LYS A 318 -38.09 -32.28 18.56
CA LYS A 318 -37.69 -33.56 17.97
C LYS A 318 -38.33 -34.74 18.71
N ASN A 319 -38.22 -34.79 20.03
CA ASN A 319 -38.82 -35.82 20.88
C ASN A 319 -40.35 -35.89 20.71
N VAL A 320 -41.04 -34.75 20.71
CA VAL A 320 -42.49 -34.64 20.50
C VAL A 320 -42.86 -35.06 19.09
N SER A 321 -42.10 -34.60 18.07
CA SER A 321 -42.28 -35.01 16.68
C SER A 321 -42.15 -36.52 16.55
N ASP A 322 -41.04 -37.12 16.97
CA ASP A 322 -40.81 -38.56 16.83
C ASP A 322 -41.87 -39.39 17.57
N ASN A 323 -42.34 -38.94 18.74
CA ASN A 323 -43.46 -39.57 19.44
C ASN A 323 -44.77 -39.49 18.62
N LEU A 324 -45.14 -38.31 18.09
CA LEU A 324 -46.33 -38.14 17.25
C LEU A 324 -46.24 -38.95 15.95
N LEU A 325 -45.07 -38.98 15.31
CA LEU A 325 -44.84 -39.70 14.06
C LEU A 325 -44.82 -41.22 14.26
N SER A 326 -44.46 -41.71 15.46
CA SER A 326 -44.57 -43.13 15.84
C SER A 326 -46.02 -43.59 16.09
N ARG A 327 -46.95 -42.66 16.35
CA ARG A 327 -48.39 -42.93 16.51
C ARG A 327 -49.20 -42.82 15.21
N ILE A 328 -48.54 -42.40 14.13
CA ILE A 328 -49.09 -42.45 12.77
C ILE A 328 -48.66 -43.79 12.17
N ASP A 329 -49.63 -44.56 11.71
CA ASP A 329 -49.43 -45.88 11.06
C ASP A 329 -48.40 -45.83 9.91
N GLU A 330 -48.01 -47.01 9.42
CA GLU A 330 -47.21 -47.15 8.19
C GLU A 330 -48.06 -46.74 6.97
N VAL A 331 -48.07 -45.44 6.71
CA VAL A 331 -48.56 -44.90 5.45
C VAL A 331 -47.46 -45.02 4.40
N GLU A 332 -47.82 -45.55 3.24
CA GLU A 332 -46.94 -45.68 2.08
C GLU A 332 -46.41 -44.29 1.67
N GLU A 333 -45.08 -44.11 1.66
CA GLU A 333 -44.48 -42.85 1.20
C GLU A 333 -44.50 -42.79 -0.34
N GLU A 334 -45.48 -42.10 -0.90
CA GLU A 334 -45.47 -41.75 -2.33
C GLU A 334 -44.23 -40.92 -2.68
N ASN A 335 -43.49 -41.38 -3.70
CA ASN A 335 -42.28 -40.74 -4.21
C ASN A 335 -42.61 -39.39 -4.86
N ARG A 336 -42.05 -38.29 -4.34
CA ARG A 336 -42.45 -36.93 -4.73
C ARG A 336 -41.64 -36.43 -5.91
N VAL A 337 -42.32 -36.26 -7.04
CA VAL A 337 -41.75 -35.73 -8.27
C VAL A 337 -42.11 -34.25 -8.44
N LEU A 338 -41.11 -33.41 -8.72
CA LEU A 338 -41.28 -32.04 -9.20
C LEU A 338 -40.86 -31.99 -10.67
N ARG A 339 -41.79 -31.66 -11.57
CA ARG A 339 -41.52 -31.52 -13.01
C ARG A 339 -41.37 -30.05 -13.37
N THR A 340 -40.25 -29.70 -14.01
CA THR A 340 -39.91 -28.31 -14.33
C THR A 340 -39.09 -28.18 -15.63
N THR A 341 -38.97 -26.96 -16.14
CA THR A 341 -38.08 -26.58 -17.26
C THR A 341 -37.08 -25.53 -16.80
N ILE A 342 -35.89 -25.49 -17.42
CA ILE A 342 -34.91 -24.42 -17.22
C ILE A 342 -34.76 -23.45 -18.40
N ASN A 343 -35.47 -23.69 -19.51
CA ASN A 343 -35.46 -22.87 -20.75
C ASN A 343 -34.06 -22.69 -21.36
N GLY A 344 -33.30 -23.79 -21.48
CA GLY A 344 -32.02 -23.87 -22.17
C GLY A 344 -31.20 -25.09 -21.75
N THR A 345 -30.39 -25.61 -22.67
CA THR A 345 -29.49 -26.74 -22.42
C THR A 345 -28.26 -26.29 -21.62
N PRO A 346 -27.88 -26.98 -20.53
CA PRO A 346 -26.61 -26.78 -19.83
C PRO A 346 -25.42 -26.92 -20.79
N SER A 347 -24.40 -26.06 -20.70
CA SER A 347 -23.22 -26.15 -21.58
C SER A 347 -22.33 -27.36 -21.31
N THR A 348 -22.42 -27.93 -20.09
CA THR A 348 -21.62 -29.08 -19.64
C THR A 348 -22.23 -29.68 -18.38
N ILE A 349 -21.81 -30.90 -18.02
CA ILE A 349 -22.10 -31.56 -16.73
C ILE A 349 -20.94 -31.42 -15.72
N ASP A 350 -19.83 -30.78 -16.10
CA ASP A 350 -18.68 -30.53 -15.23
C ASP A 350 -18.79 -29.13 -14.57
N PRO A 351 -18.96 -29.04 -13.24
CA PRO A 351 -19.10 -27.74 -12.57
C PRO A 351 -17.89 -26.83 -12.75
N ALA A 352 -16.68 -27.37 -12.91
CA ALA A 352 -15.49 -26.56 -13.14
C ALA A 352 -15.51 -25.88 -14.53
N MET A 353 -16.22 -26.44 -15.51
CA MET A 353 -16.24 -25.96 -16.89
C MET A 353 -17.45 -25.08 -17.23
N ALA A 354 -18.52 -25.13 -16.44
CA ALA A 354 -19.72 -24.33 -16.71
C ALA A 354 -19.55 -22.84 -16.43
N PHE A 355 -20.00 -22.01 -17.36
CA PHE A 355 -19.99 -20.55 -17.26
C PHE A 355 -21.37 -19.94 -17.64
N ASP A 356 -22.40 -20.78 -17.77
CA ASP A 356 -23.76 -20.41 -18.12
C ASP A 356 -24.74 -20.60 -16.95
N GLN A 357 -25.87 -19.90 -17.02
CA GLN A 357 -26.88 -19.91 -15.97
C GLN A 357 -27.64 -21.25 -15.85
N GLN A 358 -27.78 -22.02 -16.93
CA GLN A 358 -28.58 -23.25 -16.95
C GLN A 358 -27.88 -24.39 -16.22
N SER A 359 -26.57 -24.55 -16.47
CA SER A 359 -25.71 -25.43 -15.69
C SER A 359 -25.73 -25.05 -14.20
N ALA A 360 -25.64 -23.75 -13.88
CA ALA A 360 -25.63 -23.27 -12.49
C ALA A 360 -26.93 -23.60 -11.73
N LYS A 361 -28.12 -23.50 -12.37
CA LYS A 361 -29.41 -23.90 -11.78
C LYS A 361 -29.44 -25.36 -11.34
N ILE A 362 -28.80 -26.26 -12.09
CA ILE A 362 -28.66 -27.67 -11.72
C ILE A 362 -27.60 -27.83 -10.63
N PHE A 363 -26.40 -27.29 -10.85
CA PHE A 363 -25.24 -27.58 -10.01
C PHE A 363 -25.36 -27.09 -8.57
N ILE A 364 -26.08 -26.00 -8.29
CA ILE A 364 -26.35 -25.55 -6.92
C ILE A 364 -27.20 -26.54 -6.10
N ASN A 365 -27.92 -27.44 -6.77
CA ASN A 365 -28.68 -28.52 -6.14
C ASN A 365 -27.89 -29.84 -6.03
N VAL A 366 -26.78 -29.97 -6.77
CA VAL A 366 -26.03 -31.23 -6.91
C VAL A 366 -24.68 -31.19 -6.18
N HIS A 367 -24.04 -30.02 -6.13
CA HIS A 367 -22.71 -29.86 -5.54
C HIS A 367 -22.73 -28.92 -4.34
N ALA A 368 -21.76 -29.09 -3.45
CA ALA A 368 -21.45 -28.15 -2.38
C ALA A 368 -19.96 -27.82 -2.43
N GLY A 369 -19.61 -26.56 -2.13
CA GLY A 369 -18.23 -26.13 -1.92
C GLY A 369 -17.87 -26.14 -0.43
N LEU A 370 -16.73 -25.53 -0.09
CA LEU A 370 -16.45 -25.17 1.32
C LEU A 370 -17.57 -24.32 1.89
N LEU A 371 -18.10 -23.41 1.07
CA LEU A 371 -19.15 -22.45 1.36
C LEU A 371 -20.30 -22.64 0.36
N THR A 372 -21.44 -21.99 0.60
CA THR A 372 -22.63 -22.05 -0.25
C THR A 372 -23.23 -20.64 -0.37
N PRO A 373 -23.69 -20.20 -1.56
CA PRO A 373 -24.14 -18.83 -1.74
C PRO A 373 -25.57 -18.67 -1.21
N GLY A 374 -25.89 -17.46 -0.75
CA GLY A 374 -27.25 -17.08 -0.39
C GLY A 374 -28.10 -16.68 -1.59
N LEU A 375 -29.20 -15.98 -1.31
CA LEU A 375 -30.06 -15.41 -2.34
C LEU A 375 -29.51 -14.08 -2.87
N GLY A 376 -28.56 -13.46 -2.16
CA GLY A 376 -27.80 -12.31 -2.60
C GLY A 376 -26.30 -12.43 -2.32
N VAL A 377 -25.76 -11.54 -1.48
CA VAL A 377 -24.32 -11.53 -1.12
C VAL A 377 -24.01 -12.35 0.13
N GLU A 378 -25.00 -13.04 0.70
CA GLU A 378 -24.79 -13.87 1.89
C GLU A 378 -24.00 -15.13 1.55
N ILE A 379 -23.26 -15.62 2.54
CA ILE A 379 -22.49 -16.87 2.44
C ILE A 379 -22.89 -17.76 3.60
N TYR A 380 -23.23 -19.01 3.30
CA TYR A 380 -23.60 -20.03 4.28
C TYR A 380 -22.51 -21.11 4.40
N PRO A 381 -22.41 -21.78 5.56
CA PRO A 381 -21.53 -22.93 5.74
C PRO A 381 -21.86 -24.07 4.75
N GLY A 382 -20.91 -24.42 3.90
CA GLY A 382 -21.00 -25.58 2.99
C GLY A 382 -20.46 -26.83 3.68
N VAL A 383 -19.44 -27.47 3.10
CA VAL A 383 -18.68 -28.54 3.76
C VAL A 383 -17.86 -28.03 4.95
N ALA A 384 -17.48 -26.74 4.96
CA ALA A 384 -16.90 -26.10 6.15
C ALA A 384 -18.00 -25.81 7.20
N LYS A 385 -17.70 -26.07 8.47
CA LYS A 385 -18.54 -25.67 9.63
C LYS A 385 -18.12 -24.33 10.24
N SER A 386 -16.84 -23.97 10.10
CA SER A 386 -16.28 -22.69 10.57
C SER A 386 -15.01 -22.37 9.80
N TRP A 387 -14.69 -21.09 9.73
CA TRP A 387 -13.47 -20.58 9.14
C TRP A 387 -13.05 -19.28 9.82
N TYR A 388 -11.76 -18.99 9.81
CA TYR A 388 -11.17 -17.75 10.31
C TYR A 388 -9.94 -17.40 9.49
N VAL A 389 -9.49 -16.15 9.60
CA VAL A 389 -8.20 -15.69 9.06
C VAL A 389 -7.20 -15.55 10.21
N GLU A 390 -5.95 -15.91 9.97
CA GLU A 390 -4.85 -15.73 10.93
C GLU A 390 -4.40 -14.26 11.00
N GLU A 391 -3.53 -13.94 11.97
CA GLU A 391 -3.00 -12.59 12.21
C GLU A 391 -2.30 -11.97 10.97
N ASP A 392 -1.80 -12.82 10.06
CA ASP A 392 -1.20 -12.37 8.80
C ASP A 392 -2.21 -11.74 7.81
N ASN A 393 -3.52 -11.86 8.08
CA ASN A 393 -4.63 -11.41 7.22
C ASN A 393 -4.64 -12.02 5.80
N LEU A 394 -3.93 -13.14 5.61
CA LEU A 394 -3.75 -13.85 4.33
C LEU A 394 -4.14 -15.33 4.42
N THR A 395 -3.89 -15.97 5.56
CA THR A 395 -4.05 -17.40 5.75
C THR A 395 -5.42 -17.71 6.34
N TRP A 396 -6.29 -18.30 5.52
CA TRP A 396 -7.62 -18.73 5.94
C TRP A 396 -7.62 -20.21 6.35
N ILE A 397 -8.07 -20.48 7.57
CA ILE A 397 -8.23 -21.84 8.09
C ILE A 397 -9.70 -22.25 7.98
N PHE A 398 -9.98 -23.37 7.31
CA PHE A 398 -11.32 -23.94 7.16
C PHE A 398 -11.42 -25.28 7.89
N ASN A 399 -12.37 -25.37 8.82
CA ASN A 399 -12.69 -26.57 9.57
C ASN A 399 -13.91 -27.26 8.94
N LEU A 400 -13.76 -28.52 8.54
CA LEU A 400 -14.79 -29.29 7.84
C LEU A 400 -15.78 -29.97 8.81
N LYS A 401 -17.00 -30.19 8.33
CA LYS A 401 -17.99 -31.06 8.97
C LYS A 401 -17.50 -32.52 8.86
N LYS A 402 -17.56 -33.28 9.97
CA LYS A 402 -17.22 -34.71 9.98
C LYS A 402 -18.40 -35.53 9.42
N GLY A 403 -18.11 -36.65 8.74
CA GLY A 403 -19.16 -37.55 8.24
C GLY A 403 -19.95 -37.04 7.02
N VAL A 404 -19.57 -35.90 6.42
CA VAL A 404 -20.12 -35.46 5.13
C VAL A 404 -19.80 -36.51 4.08
N LYS A 405 -20.79 -36.90 3.26
CA LYS A 405 -20.61 -37.89 2.19
C LYS A 405 -20.77 -37.28 0.80
N PHE A 406 -20.01 -37.81 -0.15
CA PHE A 406 -20.31 -37.73 -1.58
C PHE A 406 -21.51 -38.61 -1.92
N HIS A 407 -22.15 -38.39 -3.08
CA HIS A 407 -23.27 -39.21 -3.55
C HIS A 407 -22.92 -40.69 -3.77
N ASN A 408 -21.63 -41.01 -3.92
CA ASN A 408 -21.12 -42.39 -3.97
C ASN A 408 -20.97 -43.07 -2.58
N GLY A 409 -21.28 -42.35 -1.49
CA GLY A 409 -21.21 -42.83 -0.11
C GLY A 409 -19.86 -42.61 0.59
N ARG A 410 -18.80 -42.21 -0.11
CA ARG A 410 -17.49 -41.93 0.50
C ARG A 410 -17.53 -40.64 1.32
N GLU A 411 -16.83 -40.62 2.45
CA GLU A 411 -16.64 -39.41 3.25
C GLU A 411 -15.79 -38.35 2.52
N VAL A 412 -16.19 -37.08 2.65
CA VAL A 412 -15.46 -35.90 2.16
C VAL A 412 -14.36 -35.51 3.15
N THR A 413 -13.18 -35.17 2.64
CA THR A 413 -12.00 -34.80 3.43
C THR A 413 -11.33 -33.54 2.89
N ALA A 414 -10.43 -32.94 3.68
CA ALA A 414 -9.60 -31.82 3.24
C ALA A 414 -8.75 -32.14 1.98
N GLN A 415 -8.41 -33.40 1.76
CA GLN A 415 -7.70 -33.85 0.57
C GLN A 415 -8.54 -33.72 -0.71
N ASP A 416 -9.86 -33.88 -0.60
CA ASP A 416 -10.81 -33.71 -1.71
C ASP A 416 -11.01 -32.23 -2.06
N VAL A 417 -10.95 -31.35 -1.06
CA VAL A 417 -10.93 -29.89 -1.27
C VAL A 417 -9.67 -29.49 -2.05
N LYS A 418 -8.47 -29.93 -1.59
CA LYS A 418 -7.22 -29.67 -2.32
C LYS A 418 -7.30 -30.18 -3.76
N TYR A 419 -7.72 -31.44 -3.95
CA TYR A 419 -7.89 -32.02 -5.29
C TYR A 419 -8.84 -31.18 -6.17
N SER A 420 -10.01 -30.78 -5.66
CA SER A 420 -11.02 -30.08 -6.45
C SER A 420 -10.53 -28.70 -6.89
N PHE A 421 -9.79 -28.00 -6.01
CA PHE A 421 -9.23 -26.67 -6.31
C PHE A 421 -8.01 -26.76 -7.25
N GLU A 422 -7.11 -27.73 -7.05
CA GLU A 422 -6.00 -28.00 -7.98
C GLU A 422 -6.49 -28.56 -9.34
N ARG A 423 -7.66 -29.19 -9.37
CA ARG A 423 -8.35 -29.55 -10.61
C ARG A 423 -8.87 -28.32 -11.34
N LEU A 424 -9.61 -27.43 -10.65
CA LEU A 424 -10.13 -26.19 -11.22
C LEU A 424 -9.02 -25.30 -11.78
N LEU A 425 -7.88 -25.24 -11.09
CA LEU A 425 -6.69 -24.51 -11.52
C LEU A 425 -5.86 -25.24 -12.59
N SER A 426 -6.15 -26.49 -12.94
CA SER A 426 -5.25 -27.32 -13.75
C SER A 426 -5.07 -26.81 -15.19
N PRO A 427 -3.83 -26.66 -15.69
CA PRO A 427 -3.58 -26.35 -17.11
C PRO A 427 -4.15 -27.39 -18.07
N LYS A 428 -4.28 -28.66 -17.62
CA LYS A 428 -4.85 -29.75 -18.42
C LYS A 428 -6.37 -29.62 -18.58
N LEU A 429 -7.07 -29.13 -17.54
CA LEU A 429 -8.50 -28.86 -17.61
C LEU A 429 -8.78 -27.56 -18.37
N ASN A 430 -7.91 -26.56 -18.21
CA ASN A 430 -8.03 -25.24 -18.84
C ASN A 430 -9.41 -24.59 -18.59
N SER A 431 -9.85 -24.64 -17.33
CA SER A 431 -11.17 -24.13 -16.94
C SER A 431 -11.29 -22.62 -17.17
N PRO A 432 -12.42 -22.14 -17.75
CA PRO A 432 -12.72 -20.71 -17.83
C PRO A 432 -12.94 -20.04 -16.47
N ASN A 433 -13.10 -20.84 -15.40
CA ASN A 433 -13.37 -20.42 -14.03
C ASN A 433 -12.13 -20.48 -13.11
N SER A 434 -10.97 -20.88 -13.63
CA SER A 434 -9.71 -20.96 -12.84
C SER A 434 -9.37 -19.66 -12.09
N TRP A 435 -9.80 -18.50 -12.61
CA TRP A 435 -9.56 -17.19 -12.02
C TRP A 435 -10.17 -16.97 -10.63
N PHE A 436 -11.24 -17.70 -10.26
CA PHE A 436 -11.85 -17.61 -8.93
C PHE A 436 -10.87 -17.93 -7.79
N LEU A 437 -9.81 -18.71 -8.07
CA LEU A 437 -8.79 -19.13 -7.10
C LEU A 437 -7.40 -18.51 -7.33
N PHE A 438 -7.23 -17.58 -8.27
CA PHE A 438 -5.90 -17.01 -8.61
C PHE A 438 -5.26 -16.18 -7.50
N ASP A 439 -6.04 -15.66 -6.54
CA ASP A 439 -5.50 -14.96 -5.38
C ASP A 439 -4.86 -15.90 -4.34
N ILE A 440 -5.01 -17.23 -4.45
CA ILE A 440 -4.29 -18.20 -3.62
C ILE A 440 -2.80 -18.24 -4.02
N GLU A 441 -1.90 -18.33 -3.04
CA GLU A 441 -0.45 -18.41 -3.27
C GLU A 441 -0.09 -19.60 -4.19
N GLY A 442 0.70 -19.36 -5.23
CA GLY A 442 1.06 -20.37 -6.23
C GLY A 442 -0.02 -20.74 -7.28
N ALA A 443 -1.26 -20.28 -7.14
CA ALA A 443 -2.36 -20.74 -8.00
C ALA A 443 -2.19 -20.36 -9.48
N SER A 444 -1.75 -19.13 -9.75
CA SER A 444 -1.49 -18.63 -11.11
C SER A 444 -0.31 -19.36 -11.77
N GLU A 445 0.71 -19.68 -10.97
CA GLU A 445 1.94 -20.33 -11.38
C GLU A 445 1.68 -21.81 -11.72
N TYR A 446 0.85 -22.49 -10.91
CA TYR A 446 0.36 -23.85 -11.17
C TYR A 446 -0.53 -23.90 -12.41
N ASN A 447 -1.46 -22.94 -12.57
CA ASN A 447 -2.30 -22.82 -13.77
C ASN A 447 -1.50 -22.59 -15.06
N GLN A 448 -0.32 -21.97 -14.96
CA GLN A 448 0.62 -21.82 -16.07
C GLN A 448 1.54 -23.05 -16.29
N GLY A 449 1.37 -24.12 -15.50
CA GLY A 449 2.20 -25.33 -15.55
C GLY A 449 3.64 -25.15 -15.04
N LYS A 450 3.93 -24.06 -14.32
CA LYS A 450 5.28 -23.76 -13.81
C LYS A 450 5.66 -24.54 -12.55
N ILE A 451 4.67 -24.93 -11.76
CA ILE A 451 4.82 -25.71 -10.52
C ILE A 451 3.84 -26.89 -10.50
N ARG A 452 4.11 -27.90 -9.66
CA ARG A 452 3.37 -29.18 -9.64
C ARG A 452 2.20 -29.25 -8.66
N GLU A 453 2.14 -28.32 -7.71
CA GLU A 453 1.05 -28.18 -6.73
C GLU A 453 0.89 -26.70 -6.36
N VAL A 454 -0.23 -26.34 -5.72
CA VAL A 454 -0.51 -24.96 -5.31
C VAL A 454 0.00 -24.74 -3.88
N SER A 455 1.05 -23.92 -3.71
CA SER A 455 1.74 -23.71 -2.42
C SER A 455 0.84 -23.15 -1.31
N GLY A 456 -0.16 -22.36 -1.68
CA GLY A 456 -1.16 -21.80 -0.77
C GLY A 456 -2.25 -22.77 -0.31
N ILE A 457 -2.34 -23.98 -0.87
CA ILE A 457 -3.34 -25.00 -0.49
C ILE A 457 -2.68 -26.11 0.33
N LYS A 458 -2.86 -26.05 1.65
CA LYS A 458 -2.24 -26.98 2.61
C LYS A 458 -3.32 -27.73 3.40
N VAL A 459 -3.34 -29.05 3.26
CA VAL A 459 -4.10 -29.94 4.15
C VAL A 459 -3.36 -29.99 5.49
N LEU A 460 -4.02 -29.59 6.58
CA LEU A 460 -3.46 -29.59 7.93
C LEU A 460 -3.79 -30.91 8.64
N ASP A 461 -5.05 -31.37 8.52
CA ASP A 461 -5.49 -32.70 8.92
C ASP A 461 -6.66 -33.17 8.05
N LYS A 462 -7.24 -34.35 8.33
CA LYS A 462 -8.35 -34.95 7.56
C LYS A 462 -9.55 -33.99 7.37
N TYR A 463 -9.81 -33.12 8.34
CA TYR A 463 -10.93 -32.18 8.40
C TYR A 463 -10.50 -30.72 8.52
N CYS A 464 -9.23 -30.39 8.28
CA CYS A 464 -8.73 -29.01 8.36
C CYS A 464 -7.85 -28.66 7.15
N ILE A 465 -8.15 -27.53 6.50
CA ILE A 465 -7.41 -27.03 5.34
C ILE A 465 -7.08 -25.54 5.48
N SER A 466 -5.84 -25.19 5.17
CA SER A 466 -5.33 -23.82 5.09
C SER A 466 -5.29 -23.36 3.64
N LEU A 467 -5.87 -22.19 3.37
CA LEU A 467 -5.84 -21.49 2.09
C LEU A 467 -5.17 -20.12 2.28
N LYS A 468 -3.91 -19.99 1.84
CA LYS A 468 -3.14 -18.75 1.95
C LYS A 468 -3.23 -17.90 0.70
N LEU A 469 -3.55 -16.63 0.87
CA LEU A 469 -3.69 -15.64 -0.21
C LEU A 469 -2.40 -14.87 -0.49
N LYS A 470 -2.28 -14.34 -1.70
CA LYS A 470 -1.20 -13.43 -2.14
C LYS A 470 -1.36 -12.00 -1.58
N LYS A 471 -2.57 -11.63 -1.17
CA LYS A 471 -2.97 -10.32 -0.62
C LYS A 471 -4.30 -10.47 0.17
N PRO A 472 -4.63 -9.57 1.11
CA PRO A 472 -5.92 -9.62 1.79
C PRO A 472 -7.07 -9.37 0.80
N TYR A 473 -8.07 -10.25 0.77
CA TYR A 473 -9.22 -10.13 -0.13
C TYR A 473 -10.48 -10.78 0.44
N THR A 474 -11.38 -9.98 1.04
CA THR A 474 -12.62 -10.45 1.65
C THR A 474 -13.59 -11.11 0.66
N GLY A 475 -13.55 -10.71 -0.61
CA GLY A 475 -14.36 -11.31 -1.69
C GLY A 475 -13.98 -12.76 -2.00
N PHE A 476 -12.85 -13.26 -1.50
CA PHE A 476 -12.41 -14.65 -1.66
C PHE A 476 -13.48 -15.66 -1.19
N LEU A 477 -14.19 -15.37 -0.09
CA LEU A 477 -15.25 -16.24 0.41
C LEU A 477 -16.41 -16.36 -0.59
N LEU A 478 -16.77 -15.28 -1.31
CA LEU A 478 -17.79 -15.31 -2.36
C LEU A 478 -17.36 -16.18 -3.56
N ASN A 479 -16.06 -16.20 -3.87
CA ASN A 479 -15.50 -17.07 -4.90
C ASN A 479 -15.61 -18.55 -4.50
N LEU A 480 -15.28 -18.89 -3.24
CA LEU A 480 -15.37 -20.25 -2.71
C LEU A 480 -16.81 -20.79 -2.61
N ALA A 481 -17.81 -19.89 -2.60
CA ALA A 481 -19.22 -20.24 -2.61
C ALA A 481 -19.77 -20.54 -4.02
N GLN A 482 -19.03 -20.29 -5.10
CA GLN A 482 -19.51 -20.55 -6.46
C GLN A 482 -19.59 -22.05 -6.78
N SER A 483 -20.54 -22.45 -7.62
CA SER A 483 -20.71 -23.86 -8.01
C SER A 483 -19.50 -24.46 -8.73
N CYS A 484 -18.68 -23.64 -9.39
CA CYS A 484 -17.41 -24.08 -9.99
C CYS A 484 -16.34 -24.46 -8.96
N CYS A 485 -16.46 -24.00 -7.71
CA CYS A 485 -15.65 -24.40 -6.56
C CYS A 485 -16.23 -25.62 -5.81
N ALA A 486 -17.10 -26.40 -6.47
CA ALA A 486 -17.63 -27.66 -5.99
C ALA A 486 -16.52 -28.62 -5.52
N ILE A 487 -16.75 -29.29 -4.39
CA ILE A 487 -15.91 -30.39 -3.92
C ILE A 487 -16.42 -31.68 -4.59
N LEU A 488 -15.52 -32.40 -5.26
CA LEU A 488 -15.83 -33.58 -6.08
C LEU A 488 -15.04 -34.82 -5.64
N ALA A 489 -15.63 -36.00 -5.82
CA ALA A 489 -14.96 -37.27 -5.58
C ALA A 489 -13.94 -37.56 -6.69
N LYS A 490 -12.64 -37.52 -6.37
CA LYS A 490 -11.54 -37.71 -7.34
C LYS A 490 -11.69 -38.95 -8.20
N GLU A 491 -11.99 -40.08 -7.58
CA GLU A 491 -12.08 -41.41 -8.18
C GLU A 491 -13.26 -41.55 -9.18
N ASP A 492 -14.25 -40.68 -9.08
CA ASP A 492 -15.37 -40.62 -10.02
C ASP A 492 -15.03 -39.69 -11.19
N VAL A 493 -14.40 -38.55 -10.90
CA VAL A 493 -13.95 -37.58 -11.90
C VAL A 493 -12.91 -38.20 -12.85
N GLU A 494 -12.01 -39.05 -12.35
CA GLU A 494 -11.08 -39.83 -13.17
C GLU A 494 -11.78 -40.84 -14.11
N ARG A 495 -13.04 -41.20 -13.82
CA ARG A 495 -13.92 -42.03 -14.65
C ARG A 495 -14.90 -41.21 -15.51
N GLY A 496 -14.81 -39.88 -15.49
CA GLY A 496 -15.70 -38.97 -16.21
C GLY A 496 -17.05 -38.69 -15.52
N VAL A 497 -17.19 -39.04 -14.24
CA VAL A 497 -18.42 -38.84 -13.45
C VAL A 497 -18.20 -37.73 -12.42
N PHE A 498 -19.04 -36.71 -12.42
CA PHE A 498 -18.89 -35.54 -11.53
C PHE A 498 -19.69 -35.72 -10.24
N THR A 499 -19.25 -36.63 -9.37
CA THR A 499 -19.92 -36.91 -8.09
C THR A 499 -19.72 -35.77 -7.09
N GLY A 500 -20.81 -35.12 -6.71
CA GLY A 500 -20.86 -34.06 -5.70
C GLY A 500 -21.26 -34.55 -4.31
N CYS A 501 -21.53 -33.59 -3.43
CA CYS A 501 -22.01 -33.78 -2.05
C CYS A 501 -23.18 -32.84 -1.70
N GLY A 502 -23.92 -32.36 -2.71
CA GLY A 502 -25.12 -31.53 -2.55
C GLY A 502 -26.40 -32.34 -2.27
N PRO A 503 -27.56 -31.67 -2.11
CA PRO A 503 -28.83 -32.28 -1.69
C PRO A 503 -29.47 -33.25 -2.70
N TYR A 504 -29.07 -33.23 -3.97
CA TYR A 504 -29.52 -34.18 -4.99
C TYR A 504 -28.37 -34.79 -5.78
N LYS A 505 -28.51 -36.03 -6.23
CA LYS A 505 -27.64 -36.71 -7.20
C LYS A 505 -28.27 -36.66 -8.59
N ILE A 506 -27.47 -36.51 -9.64
CA ILE A 506 -27.94 -36.67 -11.03
C ILE A 506 -27.97 -38.18 -11.34
N THR A 507 -29.10 -38.74 -11.74
CA THR A 507 -29.24 -40.18 -12.02
C THR A 507 -29.57 -40.53 -13.46
N ASN A 508 -30.11 -39.60 -14.23
CA ASN A 508 -30.33 -39.75 -15.67
C ASN A 508 -30.03 -38.42 -16.38
N VAL A 509 -29.31 -38.47 -17.49
CA VAL A 509 -29.01 -37.32 -18.35
C VAL A 509 -29.29 -37.73 -19.79
N SER A 510 -30.07 -36.89 -20.48
CA SER A 510 -30.39 -37.02 -21.90
C SER A 510 -30.18 -35.69 -22.61
N GLU A 511 -30.25 -35.67 -23.94
CA GLU A 511 -30.15 -34.44 -24.73
C GLU A 511 -31.27 -33.42 -24.40
N ASN A 512 -32.42 -33.91 -23.91
CA ASN A 512 -33.63 -33.11 -23.67
C ASN A 512 -33.84 -32.73 -22.19
N GLY A 513 -33.08 -33.30 -21.26
CA GLY A 513 -33.30 -33.11 -19.82
C GLY A 513 -32.54 -34.08 -18.92
N CYS A 514 -32.65 -33.86 -17.60
CA CYS A 514 -32.05 -34.71 -16.57
C CYS A 514 -33.00 -34.98 -15.40
N VAL A 515 -32.70 -36.06 -14.65
CA VAL A 515 -33.38 -36.42 -13.40
C VAL A 515 -32.42 -36.23 -12.23
N LEU A 516 -32.88 -35.50 -11.21
CA LEU A 516 -32.21 -35.32 -9.93
C LEU A 516 -32.95 -36.14 -8.86
N GLU A 517 -32.26 -36.95 -8.06
CA GLU A 517 -32.83 -37.72 -6.95
C GLU A 517 -32.27 -37.24 -5.61
N ALA A 518 -33.11 -37.16 -4.59
CA ALA A 518 -32.72 -36.67 -3.26
C ALA A 518 -31.62 -37.53 -2.61
N PHE A 519 -30.53 -36.87 -2.20
CA PHE A 519 -29.46 -37.50 -1.44
C PHE A 519 -29.80 -37.46 0.05
N HIS A 520 -30.28 -38.59 0.57
CA HIS A 520 -30.81 -38.68 1.94
C HIS A 520 -29.73 -38.49 3.02
N ASP A 521 -28.47 -38.78 2.71
CA ASP A 521 -27.29 -38.57 3.55
C ASP A 521 -26.72 -37.12 3.46
N TYR A 522 -27.46 -36.17 2.86
CA TYR A 522 -27.01 -34.79 2.75
C TYR A 522 -26.90 -34.10 4.12
N PHE A 523 -25.73 -33.50 4.39
CA PHE A 523 -25.39 -32.89 5.68
C PHE A 523 -26.27 -31.69 6.08
N GLY A 524 -27.01 -31.09 5.14
CA GLY A 524 -27.98 -30.03 5.40
C GLY A 524 -29.41 -30.51 5.64
N GLY A 525 -29.62 -31.83 5.79
CA GLY A 525 -30.92 -32.47 5.97
C GLY A 525 -31.59 -32.88 4.65
N CYS A 526 -32.40 -33.94 4.68
CA CYS A 526 -33.05 -34.50 3.50
C CYS A 526 -33.96 -33.46 2.80
N ALA A 527 -33.99 -33.51 1.47
CA ALA A 527 -34.88 -32.69 0.66
C ALA A 527 -36.37 -33.06 0.86
N TYR A 528 -37.27 -32.08 0.66
CA TYR A 528 -38.73 -32.31 0.72
C TYR A 528 -39.32 -32.99 -0.52
N ILE A 529 -38.59 -32.90 -1.63
CA ILE A 529 -38.89 -33.48 -2.94
C ILE A 529 -37.88 -34.59 -3.17
N ASP A 530 -38.36 -35.77 -3.59
CA ASP A 530 -37.55 -36.96 -3.74
C ASP A 530 -36.90 -37.05 -5.14
N ARG A 531 -37.57 -36.48 -6.14
CA ARG A 531 -37.16 -36.49 -7.54
C ARG A 531 -37.51 -35.17 -8.22
N ILE A 532 -36.56 -34.58 -8.95
CA ILE A 532 -36.81 -33.43 -9.82
C ILE A 532 -36.56 -33.88 -11.27
N GLU A 533 -37.56 -33.71 -12.11
CA GLU A 533 -37.47 -33.95 -13.55
C GLU A 533 -37.32 -32.60 -14.24
N VAL A 534 -36.17 -32.39 -14.88
CA VAL A 534 -35.78 -31.12 -15.48
C VAL A 534 -35.71 -31.28 -17.00
N THR A 535 -36.66 -30.67 -17.71
CA THR A 535 -36.58 -30.50 -19.16
C THR A 535 -35.67 -29.31 -19.49
N TYR A 536 -34.85 -29.42 -20.53
CA TYR A 536 -33.96 -28.34 -20.95
C TYR A 536 -34.66 -27.33 -21.84
N VAL A 537 -35.24 -27.79 -22.96
CA VAL A 537 -35.95 -26.94 -23.93
C VAL A 537 -37.27 -27.62 -24.28
N ASP A 538 -38.34 -26.84 -24.32
CA ASP A 538 -39.69 -27.31 -24.62
C ASP A 538 -40.45 -26.12 -25.26
N ASP A 539 -41.10 -26.34 -26.39
CA ASP A 539 -41.85 -25.28 -27.08
C ASP A 539 -43.31 -25.19 -26.58
N GLU A 540 -43.78 -26.18 -25.81
CA GLU A 540 -45.14 -26.26 -25.28
C GLU A 540 -45.23 -25.99 -23.76
N VAL A 541 -44.19 -25.41 -23.13
CA VAL A 541 -44.09 -25.15 -21.67
C VAL A 541 -45.40 -24.67 -21.04
N ILE A 542 -46.02 -23.66 -21.64
CA ILE A 542 -47.20 -23.00 -21.08
C ILE A 542 -48.41 -23.95 -21.12
N LYS A 543 -48.61 -24.65 -22.23
CA LYS A 543 -49.68 -25.64 -22.40
C LYS A 543 -49.48 -26.78 -21.41
N LYS A 544 -48.28 -27.37 -21.35
CA LYS A 544 -47.91 -28.43 -20.40
C LYS A 544 -48.05 -28.01 -18.94
N PHE A 545 -47.80 -26.75 -18.60
CA PHE A 545 -48.06 -26.22 -17.26
C PHE A 545 -49.56 -26.11 -16.94
N VAL A 546 -50.36 -25.61 -17.89
CA VAL A 546 -51.84 -25.57 -17.76
C VAL A 546 -52.44 -26.98 -17.65
N ASP A 547 -51.93 -27.93 -18.44
CA ASP A 547 -52.31 -29.34 -18.46
C ASP A 547 -51.73 -30.14 -17.27
N ARG A 548 -50.94 -29.50 -16.40
CA ARG A 548 -50.29 -30.07 -15.19
C ARG A 548 -49.28 -31.19 -15.45
N GLU A 549 -48.66 -31.18 -16.61
CA GLU A 549 -47.42 -31.91 -16.90
C GLU A 549 -46.21 -31.25 -16.21
N TYR A 550 -46.20 -29.92 -16.09
CA TYR A 550 -45.25 -29.18 -15.25
C TYR A 550 -45.88 -28.73 -13.93
N ASP A 551 -45.10 -28.81 -12.85
CA ASP A 551 -45.49 -28.37 -11.51
C ASP A 551 -44.96 -26.97 -11.18
N PHE A 552 -43.84 -26.59 -11.80
CA PHE A 552 -43.21 -25.27 -11.68
C PHE A 552 -42.52 -24.87 -13.00
N ILE A 553 -42.71 -23.62 -13.43
CA ILE A 553 -42.03 -23.04 -14.59
C ILE A 553 -41.48 -21.64 -14.26
N PRO A 554 -40.29 -21.27 -14.78
CA PRO A 554 -39.82 -19.89 -14.74
C PRO A 554 -40.65 -19.01 -15.69
N VAL A 555 -40.76 -17.72 -15.36
CA VAL A 555 -41.41 -16.69 -16.20
C VAL A 555 -40.44 -15.52 -16.34
N ASP A 556 -39.92 -15.32 -17.55
CA ASP A 556 -38.88 -14.34 -17.89
C ASP A 556 -39.26 -13.43 -19.08
N ASP A 557 -40.25 -13.81 -19.90
CA ASP A 557 -40.78 -13.00 -21.00
C ASP A 557 -42.26 -12.59 -20.82
N ARG A 558 -42.67 -11.56 -21.57
CA ARG A 558 -44.03 -11.03 -21.59
C ARG A 558 -45.07 -12.05 -22.04
N ASN A 559 -44.79 -12.83 -23.09
CA ASN A 559 -45.78 -13.71 -23.72
C ASN A 559 -46.08 -14.92 -22.82
N THR A 560 -45.10 -15.45 -22.08
CA THR A 560 -45.33 -16.44 -21.02
C THR A 560 -46.21 -15.86 -19.91
N LEU A 561 -45.90 -14.65 -19.45
CA LEU A 561 -46.70 -13.97 -18.42
C LEU A 561 -48.15 -13.69 -18.87
N GLU A 562 -48.37 -13.26 -20.11
CA GLU A 562 -49.70 -12.98 -20.65
C GLU A 562 -50.52 -14.27 -20.81
N LYS A 563 -49.96 -15.34 -21.38
CA LYS A 563 -50.68 -16.62 -21.54
C LYS A 563 -51.03 -17.30 -20.22
N ILE A 564 -50.18 -17.19 -19.19
CA ILE A 564 -50.51 -17.68 -17.84
C ILE A 564 -51.69 -16.89 -17.24
N LYS A 565 -51.80 -15.59 -17.54
CA LYS A 565 -52.96 -14.77 -17.13
C LYS A 565 -54.23 -15.15 -17.90
N GLU A 566 -54.13 -15.37 -19.21
CA GLU A 566 -55.23 -15.83 -20.07
C GLU A 566 -55.76 -17.20 -19.63
N ALA A 567 -54.90 -18.11 -19.19
CA ALA A 567 -55.26 -19.40 -18.59
C ALA A 567 -55.89 -19.29 -17.19
N GLY A 568 -56.11 -18.07 -16.66
CA GLY A 568 -56.71 -17.84 -15.34
C GLY A 568 -55.77 -18.09 -14.15
N LEU A 569 -54.48 -18.33 -14.41
CA LEU A 569 -53.48 -18.69 -13.39
C LEU A 569 -52.70 -17.47 -12.82
N SER A 570 -53.16 -16.25 -13.07
CA SER A 570 -52.56 -14.99 -12.61
C SER A 570 -52.13 -14.99 -11.14
N ASN A 571 -52.95 -15.59 -10.26
CA ASN A 571 -52.71 -15.62 -8.81
C ASN A 571 -51.62 -16.60 -8.37
N THR A 572 -51.11 -17.43 -9.29
CA THR A 572 -50.00 -18.37 -9.01
C THR A 572 -48.62 -17.76 -9.31
N VAL A 573 -48.57 -16.65 -10.07
CA VAL A 573 -47.33 -15.98 -10.44
C VAL A 573 -46.78 -15.18 -9.26
N LYS A 574 -45.51 -15.42 -8.91
CA LYS A 574 -44.76 -14.64 -7.93
C LYS A 574 -43.56 -13.99 -8.60
N LEU A 575 -43.58 -12.66 -8.71
CA LEU A 575 -42.45 -11.89 -9.19
C LEU A 575 -41.46 -11.64 -8.04
N GLN A 576 -40.17 -11.71 -8.34
CA GLN A 576 -39.09 -11.47 -7.39
C GLN A 576 -37.97 -10.68 -8.06
N ASN A 577 -37.31 -9.80 -7.31
CA ASN A 577 -36.12 -9.09 -7.78
C ASN A 577 -34.91 -10.04 -7.77
N VAL A 578 -34.09 -9.99 -8.81
CA VAL A 578 -32.86 -10.78 -8.94
C VAL A 578 -31.64 -9.88 -9.16
N MET A 579 -30.46 -10.32 -8.71
CA MET A 579 -29.21 -9.56 -8.80
C MET A 579 -28.51 -9.73 -10.16
N THR A 580 -29.25 -9.46 -11.25
CA THR A 580 -28.79 -9.69 -12.63
C THR A 580 -28.84 -8.40 -13.44
N THR A 581 -27.80 -8.16 -14.24
CA THR A 581 -27.80 -7.12 -15.29
C THR A 581 -27.75 -7.78 -16.66
N THR A 582 -28.76 -7.55 -17.51
CA THR A 582 -28.73 -7.95 -18.92
C THR A 582 -27.96 -6.91 -19.73
N TYR A 583 -26.99 -7.35 -20.55
CA TYR A 583 -26.15 -6.46 -21.37
C TYR A 583 -25.80 -7.09 -22.73
N ALA A 584 -25.46 -6.25 -23.71
CA ALA A 584 -24.87 -6.67 -24.98
C ALA A 584 -23.34 -6.70 -24.85
N GLY A 585 -22.74 -7.88 -24.90
CA GLY A 585 -21.29 -8.04 -24.89
C GLY A 585 -20.65 -7.67 -26.23
N ILE A 586 -19.55 -6.91 -26.21
CA ILE A 586 -18.79 -6.56 -27.42
C ILE A 586 -17.50 -7.37 -27.44
N ASN A 587 -17.31 -8.20 -28.47
CA ASN A 587 -16.09 -9.00 -28.63
C ASN A 587 -14.91 -8.12 -29.06
N LEU A 588 -14.08 -7.73 -28.08
CA LEU A 588 -12.90 -6.88 -28.25
C LEU A 588 -11.74 -7.55 -29.03
N ARG A 589 -11.83 -8.84 -29.37
CA ARG A 589 -10.86 -9.51 -30.27
C ARG A 589 -11.21 -9.31 -31.75
N SER A 590 -12.33 -8.65 -32.07
CA SER A 590 -12.73 -8.35 -33.45
C SER A 590 -12.13 -7.04 -33.97
N SER A 591 -12.04 -6.90 -35.30
CA SER A 591 -11.57 -5.69 -35.98
C SER A 591 -12.67 -4.64 -36.24
N SER A 592 -13.85 -4.80 -35.62
CA SER A 592 -15.05 -4.02 -35.87
C SER A 592 -14.97 -2.58 -35.32
N ALA A 593 -15.81 -1.69 -35.86
CA ALA A 593 -15.93 -0.30 -35.40
C ALA A 593 -16.29 -0.21 -33.90
N PHE A 594 -17.12 -1.13 -33.40
CA PHE A 594 -17.48 -1.24 -31.99
C PHE A 594 -16.28 -1.51 -31.05
N VAL A 595 -15.17 -2.07 -31.56
CA VAL A 595 -13.94 -2.27 -30.79
C VAL A 595 -13.04 -1.05 -30.92
N LYS A 596 -12.79 -0.62 -32.16
CA LYS A 596 -11.84 0.45 -32.48
C LYS A 596 -12.24 1.82 -31.96
N ASP A 597 -13.54 2.10 -31.86
CA ASP A 597 -14.04 3.40 -31.45
C ASP A 597 -14.96 3.33 -30.22
N LYS A 598 -14.65 4.16 -29.22
CA LYS A 598 -15.46 4.37 -28.02
C LYS A 598 -16.74 5.16 -28.33
N ASP A 599 -16.72 6.01 -29.36
CA ASP A 599 -17.81 6.90 -29.69
C ASP A 599 -18.91 6.16 -30.47
N VAL A 600 -18.56 5.20 -31.33
CA VAL A 600 -19.48 4.17 -31.82
C VAL A 600 -20.17 3.40 -30.67
N ARG A 601 -19.44 2.98 -29.63
CA ARG A 601 -20.04 2.32 -28.44
C ARG A 601 -20.97 3.25 -27.64
N ARG A 602 -20.61 4.53 -27.55
CA ARG A 602 -21.40 5.57 -26.87
C ARG A 602 -22.69 5.88 -27.64
N ALA A 603 -22.60 5.99 -28.97
CA ALA A 603 -23.75 6.15 -29.85
C ALA A 603 -24.72 4.97 -29.75
N LEU A 604 -24.22 3.73 -29.71
CA LEU A 604 -25.05 2.53 -29.53
C LEU A 604 -25.87 2.58 -28.24
N ASN A 605 -25.29 3.06 -27.13
CA ASN A 605 -26.02 3.22 -25.86
C ASN A 605 -27.15 4.26 -25.96
N TYR A 606 -26.97 5.34 -26.72
CA TYR A 606 -28.04 6.32 -27.01
C TYR A 606 -29.06 5.81 -28.04
N ALA A 607 -28.69 4.85 -28.90
CA ALA A 607 -29.55 4.32 -29.96
C ALA A 607 -30.52 3.21 -29.49
N ILE A 608 -30.31 2.62 -28.31
CA ILE A 608 -31.13 1.52 -27.78
C ILE A 608 -32.23 2.05 -26.85
N ASN A 609 -33.50 1.80 -27.20
CA ASN A 609 -34.63 2.13 -26.34
C ASN A 609 -34.84 1.03 -25.28
N LYS A 610 -34.14 1.14 -24.15
CA LYS A 610 -34.22 0.20 -23.03
C LYS A 610 -35.64 0.07 -22.48
N LYS A 611 -36.34 1.19 -22.29
CA LYS A 611 -37.73 1.21 -21.80
C LYS A 611 -38.66 0.39 -22.70
N ARG A 612 -38.56 0.57 -24.02
CA ARG A 612 -39.36 -0.21 -24.98
C ARG A 612 -39.09 -1.72 -24.87
N ILE A 613 -37.83 -2.14 -24.65
CA ILE A 613 -37.49 -3.56 -24.45
C ILE A 613 -38.13 -4.09 -23.16
N ILE A 614 -38.08 -3.31 -22.08
CA ILE A 614 -38.70 -3.65 -20.79
C ILE A 614 -40.22 -3.81 -20.93
N ASP A 615 -40.88 -2.86 -21.58
CA ASP A 615 -42.35 -2.81 -21.70
C ASP A 615 -42.90 -3.82 -22.74
N GLU A 616 -42.24 -3.98 -23.89
CA GLU A 616 -42.72 -4.86 -24.99
C GLU A 616 -42.20 -6.30 -24.90
N VAL A 617 -40.97 -6.53 -24.44
CA VAL A 617 -40.35 -7.88 -24.43
C VAL A 617 -40.41 -8.52 -23.03
N MET A 618 -40.05 -7.75 -21.99
CA MET A 618 -40.00 -8.27 -20.61
C MET A 618 -41.30 -8.04 -19.81
N GLY A 619 -42.33 -7.43 -20.41
CA GLY A 619 -43.64 -7.24 -19.78
C GLY A 619 -43.61 -6.40 -18.49
N GLY A 620 -42.64 -5.49 -18.36
CA GLY A 620 -42.42 -4.68 -17.17
C GLY A 620 -41.65 -5.37 -16.03
N MET A 621 -41.13 -6.59 -16.23
CA MET A 621 -40.42 -7.36 -15.20
C MET A 621 -38.95 -6.95 -14.98
N ALA A 622 -38.54 -5.76 -15.44
CA ALA A 622 -37.18 -5.26 -15.36
C ALA A 622 -37.13 -3.73 -15.19
N VAL A 623 -35.95 -3.20 -14.85
CA VAL A 623 -35.68 -1.76 -14.70
C VAL A 623 -34.52 -1.32 -15.58
N GLU A 624 -34.51 -0.04 -15.98
CA GLU A 624 -33.44 0.47 -16.84
C GLU A 624 -32.09 0.47 -16.14
N SER A 625 -31.15 -0.32 -16.67
CA SER A 625 -29.77 -0.35 -16.17
C SER A 625 -29.01 0.94 -16.49
N LYS A 626 -28.41 1.51 -15.44
CA LYS A 626 -27.50 2.67 -15.45
C LYS A 626 -26.02 2.28 -15.47
N GLY A 627 -25.68 1.01 -15.30
CA GLY A 627 -24.30 0.52 -15.16
C GLY A 627 -24.23 -1.01 -15.07
N PRO A 628 -23.02 -1.60 -15.06
CA PRO A 628 -22.86 -3.06 -15.07
C PRO A 628 -23.38 -3.75 -13.80
N LEU A 629 -23.36 -3.06 -12.66
CA LEU A 629 -23.81 -3.59 -11.37
C LEU A 629 -25.27 -3.20 -11.10
N PRO A 630 -26.12 -4.15 -10.63
CA PRO A 630 -27.50 -3.87 -10.28
C PRO A 630 -27.58 -3.00 -9.01
N PRO A 631 -28.66 -2.19 -8.85
CA PRO A 631 -28.83 -1.28 -7.71
C PRO A 631 -28.79 -1.96 -6.33
N SER A 632 -29.07 -3.27 -6.28
CA SER A 632 -29.03 -4.10 -5.07
C SER A 632 -27.63 -4.51 -4.62
N ILE A 633 -26.60 -4.35 -5.46
CA ILE A 633 -25.19 -4.54 -5.09
C ILE A 633 -24.54 -3.19 -4.72
N ILE A 634 -24.73 -2.17 -5.57
CA ILE A 634 -24.25 -0.80 -5.32
C ILE A 634 -25.36 0.16 -5.72
N ASP A 635 -25.72 1.11 -4.82
CA ASP A 635 -26.65 2.19 -5.15
C ASP A 635 -26.10 2.98 -6.35
N ASN A 636 -26.89 3.06 -7.42
CA ASN A 636 -26.53 3.72 -8.67
C ASN A 636 -27.35 4.98 -8.95
N LYS A 637 -28.02 5.56 -7.95
CA LYS A 637 -28.76 6.84 -8.07
C LYS A 637 -27.89 7.97 -8.62
N TYR A 638 -26.62 8.03 -8.22
CA TYR A 638 -25.65 9.04 -8.67
C TYR A 638 -25.09 8.77 -10.08
N LEU A 639 -25.24 7.55 -10.64
CA LEU A 639 -24.79 7.26 -11.99
C LEU A 639 -25.72 7.90 -13.02
N ARG A 640 -25.16 8.76 -13.87
CA ARG A 640 -25.83 9.27 -15.07
C ARG A 640 -25.80 8.19 -16.15
N GLY A 641 -26.91 7.49 -16.31
CA GLY A 641 -27.08 6.50 -17.37
C GLY A 641 -27.18 7.12 -18.76
N TYR A 642 -27.20 6.27 -19.78
CA TYR A 642 -27.53 6.65 -21.15
C TYR A 642 -29.04 6.59 -21.37
N GLU A 643 -29.66 7.75 -21.58
CA GLU A 643 -31.05 7.90 -22.03
C GLU A 643 -31.16 7.58 -23.53
N TYR A 644 -32.35 7.18 -23.99
CA TYR A 644 -32.60 6.92 -25.40
C TYR A 644 -32.66 8.23 -26.23
N SER A 645 -31.74 8.40 -27.17
CA SER A 645 -31.69 9.53 -28.10
C SER A 645 -31.03 9.16 -29.44
N PRO A 646 -31.81 8.71 -30.45
CA PRO A 646 -31.32 8.43 -31.80
C PRO A 646 -30.75 9.65 -32.54
N GLN A 647 -31.12 10.87 -32.13
CA GLN A 647 -30.49 12.09 -32.64
C GLN A 647 -29.04 12.18 -32.14
N LYS A 648 -28.84 12.12 -30.81
CA LYS A 648 -27.52 12.20 -30.20
C LYS A 648 -26.60 11.04 -30.64
N ALA A 649 -27.16 9.85 -30.87
CA ALA A 649 -26.43 8.74 -31.48
C ALA A 649 -25.90 9.10 -32.89
N ARG A 650 -26.73 9.70 -33.75
CA ARG A 650 -26.32 10.15 -35.09
C ARG A 650 -25.29 11.27 -35.04
N GLU A 651 -25.46 12.25 -34.16
CA GLU A 651 -24.51 13.37 -33.95
C GLU A 651 -23.13 12.90 -33.45
N ILE A 652 -23.07 11.77 -32.75
CA ILE A 652 -21.81 11.14 -32.33
C ILE A 652 -21.18 10.37 -33.49
N LEU A 653 -21.97 9.67 -34.31
CA LEU A 653 -21.49 8.90 -35.47
C LEU A 653 -21.13 9.74 -36.70
N SER A 654 -21.53 11.01 -36.74
CA SER A 654 -21.22 11.95 -37.83
C SER A 654 -19.93 12.74 -37.62
N LYS A 655 -19.18 12.45 -36.55
CA LYS A 655 -17.91 13.08 -36.18
C LYS A 655 -16.77 12.07 -36.34
#